data_AF-A0A7I7M8G6-F1
#
_entry.id   AF-A0A7I7M8G6-F1
#
_cell.length_a   1.000
_cell.length_b   1.000
_cell.length_c   1.000
_cell.angle_alpha   90.00
_cell.angle_beta   90.00
_cell.angle_gamma   90.00
#
_symmetry.space_group_name_H-M   'P 1'
#
loop_
_entity.id
_entity.type
_entity.pdbx_description
1 polymer ?
#
loop_
_entity_poly.entity_id
_entity_poly.type
_entity_poly.pdbx_seq_one_letter_code
_entity_poly.pdbx_strand_id
1 'polypeptide(L)'
;MTRLARTNPSVPVVSALLALTAVLRLINIAGSPIRLDDEGTYVAQAFAVSQWGELAHYTYWYDHPPGGWLQLAAWMTLTGPGFGPNAVTAGRYLMVLAAVISAGLLWLLARRVGLPRWAAATAVAVLAVSPLAISLGRSVYLDNLAIAWVLGALVLICSPRHRLSAMFGAALCFGVAVLTKETMLLFVPVVAWLVWLKTSPATRRYALAVFGAVCALVVGTYVLMALVRGELVPGPGHVSLWEGVKFQLWQRESSGSLTDPQSLKRHTIDEWLRLDPVLPLLAAPVAVGGLLVERLRPYAVGLLILVLAVVRPGYLPVPFVISAIPLIALLTAGLGAAVVDQVRRMSRQPSARAHRLRTTATLVVAFLGALTATLWVAGYRDTLGTDEDASMRQAQQWISDNVTSRDRLIVDDAMWVDLVRDGRDRRNVVWSYKVDTDEQVQEWAPRGWADYEWVVSTPSMRANMPDSGVLKDAMSHARPAATFGERGNRVDVLRVSGDASSSTTAATPAFGVQVAARMDGASDPDALATLQSGTVDQRVVATLAVLAATQPVALQSISSVAAEDVAGAPRREFRLTGPSERLQAFATFLHRQKSPFGAESIALTDTDLTVRFPPGPSDVGLRGEPPQAANGTAAVRISDVRRDVPADRLEFVRLDGGPGASLPLTATEPSDYRQMPAGTYVMTTVAQRSGVPVMRQAFTVEPGGTYTLAMFSAGEEGEVAAQLVPDTAPGQPPPGQVVRLLQASGASGPVKLALNAAGGEPTVLADNASYGLITGYGPQPAGSYDAVITADGREWHQPVDVPADAPTTLVLADGRDGPTLYQTRDVAAAAPPLDPPALALPPGEPEPDKLSAKPVTDDDPRQQVIPIALCAWFVAGAAVALTRYQRRQGR
;
A
#
# COMPACT_ATOMS: atom_id res chain seq x y z
N MET A 1 -17.94 61.37 11.29
CA MET A 1 -17.19 60.10 11.39
C MET A 1 -17.53 59.31 12.68
N THR A 2 -18.79 58.96 12.93
CA THR A 2 -19.18 58.30 14.20
C THR A 2 -20.37 57.34 14.02
N ARG A 3 -20.19 56.28 13.21
CA ARG A 3 -21.08 55.11 13.17
C ARG A 3 -20.29 53.81 12.94
N LEU A 4 -19.18 53.60 13.64
CA LEU A 4 -18.68 52.25 13.87
C LEU A 4 -19.52 51.63 15.00
N ALA A 5 -20.58 50.96 14.59
CA ALA A 5 -21.51 50.25 15.47
C ALA A 5 -20.73 49.31 16.41
N ARG A 6 -20.96 49.42 17.73
CA ARG A 6 -20.42 48.50 18.74
C ARG A 6 -20.69 47.06 18.33
N THR A 7 -19.64 46.34 17.92
CA THR A 7 -19.68 44.91 17.62
C THR A 7 -20.12 44.14 18.87
N ASN A 8 -21.06 43.19 18.71
CA ASN A 8 -21.47 42.33 19.81
C ASN A 8 -20.25 41.56 20.33
N PRO A 9 -19.92 41.60 21.63
CA PRO A 9 -18.73 40.96 22.18
C PRO A 9 -18.66 39.44 21.94
N SER A 10 -19.78 38.79 21.59
CA SER A 10 -19.78 37.37 21.22
C SER A 10 -19.11 37.07 19.87
N VAL A 11 -19.13 38.01 18.92
CA VAL A 11 -18.59 37.79 17.57
C VAL A 11 -17.08 37.56 17.60
N PRO A 12 -16.25 38.45 18.18
CA PRO A 12 -14.80 38.24 18.19
C PRO A 12 -14.39 36.98 18.98
N VAL A 13 -15.09 36.67 20.08
CA VAL A 13 -14.81 35.46 20.88
C VAL A 13 -15.07 34.20 20.06
N VAL A 14 -16.22 34.11 19.39
CA VAL A 14 -16.53 32.94 18.55
C VAL A 14 -15.57 32.86 17.38
N SER A 15 -15.32 33.96 16.67
CA SER A 15 -14.37 33.98 15.55
C SER A 15 -12.97 33.51 15.98
N ALA A 16 -12.48 33.94 17.14
CA ALA A 16 -11.20 33.48 17.67
C ALA A 16 -11.21 31.98 18.00
N LEU A 17 -12.29 31.46 18.58
CA LEU A 17 -12.42 30.03 18.89
C LEU A 17 -12.57 29.16 17.63
N LEU A 18 -13.27 29.64 16.60
CA LEU A 18 -13.38 28.98 15.31
C LEU A 18 -12.02 28.93 14.60
N ALA A 19 -11.28 30.05 14.61
CA ALA A 19 -9.92 30.11 14.08
C ALA A 19 -8.99 29.16 14.86
N LEU A 20 -9.07 29.13 16.18
CA LEU A 20 -8.29 28.20 17.02
C LEU A 20 -8.62 26.74 16.69
N THR A 21 -9.90 26.42 16.50
CA THR A 21 -10.36 25.07 16.12
C THR A 21 -9.73 24.63 14.79
N ALA A 22 -9.69 25.53 13.80
CA ALA A 22 -9.07 25.28 12.50
C ALA A 22 -7.55 25.13 12.61
N VAL A 23 -6.87 26.12 13.19
CA VAL A 23 -5.40 26.16 13.27
C VAL A 23 -4.83 24.90 13.93
N LEU A 24 -5.38 24.48 15.07
CA LEU A 24 -4.87 23.29 15.78
C LEU A 24 -5.06 21.98 15.00
N ARG A 25 -6.01 21.92 14.07
CA ARG A 25 -6.23 20.74 13.20
C ARG A 25 -5.44 20.80 11.89
N LEU A 26 -5.04 22.01 11.47
CA LEU A 26 -4.21 22.22 10.29
C LEU A 26 -2.72 22.01 10.58
N ILE A 27 -2.28 22.29 11.81
CA ILE A 27 -0.90 22.01 12.24
C ILE A 27 -0.65 20.49 12.12
N ASN A 28 0.38 20.14 11.36
CA ASN A 28 0.80 18.75 11.15
C ASN A 28 -0.31 17.84 10.59
N ILE A 29 -1.22 18.38 9.77
CA ILE A 29 -2.38 17.61 9.25
C ILE A 29 -1.99 16.42 8.36
N ALA A 30 -0.88 16.53 7.63
CA ALA A 30 -0.36 15.47 6.78
C ALA A 30 0.51 14.46 7.56
N GLY A 31 1.10 14.88 8.68
CA GLY A 31 2.02 14.05 9.46
C GLY A 31 1.36 13.33 10.64
N SER A 32 0.26 13.84 11.19
CA SER A 32 -0.45 13.20 12.31
C SER A 32 -1.97 13.37 12.21
N PRO A 33 -2.77 12.35 12.60
CA PRO A 33 -2.30 11.00 12.92
C PRO A 33 -1.80 10.26 11.67
N ILE A 34 -1.15 9.10 11.84
CA ILE A 34 -0.88 8.17 10.73
C ILE A 34 -2.16 7.94 9.90
N ARG A 35 -2.06 7.84 8.57
CA ARG A 35 -3.22 7.48 7.75
C ARG A 35 -3.63 6.04 8.05
N LEU A 36 -4.93 5.80 8.18
CA LEU A 36 -5.49 4.49 8.51
C LEU A 36 -6.48 4.05 7.44
N ASP A 37 -6.78 2.75 7.47
CA ASP A 37 -7.61 2.05 6.50
C ASP A 37 -8.98 2.74 6.28
N ASP A 38 -9.70 3.07 7.35
CA ASP A 38 -10.98 3.79 7.28
C ASP A 38 -10.87 5.11 6.50
N GLU A 39 -9.81 5.90 6.73
CA GLU A 39 -9.62 7.17 6.00
C GLU A 39 -9.38 6.91 4.52
N GLY A 40 -8.59 5.89 4.21
CA GLY A 40 -8.36 5.39 2.85
C GLY A 40 -9.65 4.98 2.16
N THR A 41 -10.45 4.13 2.79
CA THR A 41 -11.70 3.60 2.25
C THR A 41 -12.70 4.70 1.89
N TYR A 42 -12.96 5.65 2.78
CA TYR A 42 -13.91 6.73 2.45
C TYR A 42 -13.38 7.67 1.36
N VAL A 43 -12.06 7.85 1.28
CA VAL A 43 -11.40 8.63 0.22
C VAL A 43 -11.42 7.90 -1.12
N ALA A 44 -11.18 6.58 -1.13
CA ALA A 44 -11.24 5.74 -2.32
C ALA A 44 -12.67 5.58 -2.85
N GLN A 45 -13.67 5.43 -1.97
CA GLN A 45 -15.09 5.47 -2.34
C GLN A 45 -15.49 6.83 -2.93
N ALA A 46 -15.07 7.94 -2.29
CA ALA A 46 -15.31 9.28 -2.82
C ALA A 46 -14.64 9.50 -4.19
N PHE A 47 -13.42 8.99 -4.36
CA PHE A 47 -12.69 9.01 -5.62
C PHE A 47 -13.44 8.25 -6.70
N ALA A 48 -13.89 7.01 -6.44
CA ALA A 48 -14.68 6.19 -7.37
C ALA A 48 -15.98 6.90 -7.82
N VAL A 49 -16.68 7.56 -6.90
CA VAL A 49 -17.87 8.36 -7.25
C VAL A 49 -17.50 9.48 -8.22
N SER A 50 -16.42 10.22 -7.92
CA SER A 50 -16.01 11.38 -8.72
C SER A 50 -15.43 11.02 -10.09
N GLN A 51 -14.72 9.89 -10.19
CA GLN A 51 -14.01 9.48 -11.41
C GLN A 51 -14.83 8.56 -12.30
N TRP A 52 -15.61 7.65 -11.70
CA TRP A 52 -16.28 6.56 -12.43
C TRP A 52 -17.79 6.53 -12.22
N GLY A 53 -18.34 7.35 -11.32
CA GLY A 53 -19.77 7.30 -10.97
C GLY A 53 -20.18 6.04 -10.20
N GLU A 54 -19.20 5.32 -9.63
CA GLU A 54 -19.40 4.11 -8.84
C GLU A 54 -19.43 4.44 -7.34
N LEU A 55 -20.28 3.77 -6.54
CA LEU A 55 -20.40 4.07 -5.10
C LEU A 55 -19.18 3.62 -4.27
N ALA A 56 -18.40 2.69 -4.80
CA ALA A 56 -17.17 2.19 -4.20
C ALA A 56 -16.19 1.83 -5.32
N HIS A 57 -14.91 1.71 -4.98
CA HIS A 57 -13.84 1.34 -5.92
C HIS A 57 -13.75 -0.19 -6.17
N TYR A 58 -14.57 -0.97 -5.46
CA TYR A 58 -14.88 -2.39 -5.66
C TYR A 58 -16.41 -2.60 -5.54
N THR A 59 -16.85 -3.81 -5.20
CA THR A 59 -18.24 -4.11 -4.87
C THR A 59 -18.74 -3.30 -3.68
N TYR A 60 -19.74 -2.43 -3.90
CA TYR A 60 -20.44 -1.75 -2.82
C TYR A 60 -21.40 -2.73 -2.14
N TRP A 61 -21.19 -3.00 -0.85
CA TRP A 61 -21.83 -4.11 -0.13
C TRP A 61 -22.72 -3.68 1.05
N TYR A 62 -23.19 -2.42 1.04
CA TYR A 62 -24.10 -1.86 2.06
C TYR A 62 -23.57 -1.87 3.50
N ASP A 63 -22.24 -1.84 3.66
CA ASP A 63 -21.57 -1.68 4.95
C ASP A 63 -21.95 -0.37 5.65
N HIS A 64 -21.96 0.73 4.90
CA HIS A 64 -22.38 2.03 5.37
C HIS A 64 -23.29 2.73 4.36
N PRO A 65 -24.22 3.60 4.79
CA PRO A 65 -24.95 4.47 3.87
C PRO A 65 -23.99 5.47 3.19
N PRO A 66 -24.18 5.81 1.89
CA PRO A 66 -23.18 6.52 1.11
C PRO A 66 -23.10 8.03 1.36
N GLY A 67 -23.99 8.60 2.18
CA GLY A 67 -24.07 10.05 2.36
C GLY A 67 -22.77 10.67 2.87
N GLY A 68 -21.95 9.92 3.59
CA GLY A 68 -20.66 10.38 4.08
C GLY A 68 -19.64 10.61 2.97
N TRP A 69 -19.34 9.60 2.16
CA TRP A 69 -18.37 9.76 1.08
C TRP A 69 -18.94 10.49 -0.14
N LEU A 70 -20.26 10.60 -0.30
CA LEU A 70 -20.85 11.51 -1.30
C LEU A 70 -20.55 12.99 -0.99
N GLN A 71 -20.49 13.37 0.29
CA GLN A 71 -20.04 14.70 0.70
C GLN A 71 -18.54 14.90 0.43
N LEU A 72 -17.72 13.86 0.66
CA LEU A 72 -16.29 13.86 0.30
C LEU A 72 -16.08 13.93 -1.21
N ALA A 73 -16.86 13.21 -2.01
CA ALA A 73 -16.81 13.23 -3.47
C ALA A 73 -17.15 14.62 -4.02
N ALA A 74 -18.18 15.28 -3.45
CA ALA A 74 -18.51 16.65 -3.80
C ALA A 74 -17.36 17.62 -3.47
N TRP A 75 -16.69 17.44 -2.33
CA TRP A 75 -15.49 18.19 -1.98
C TRP A 75 -14.34 17.95 -2.97
N MET A 76 -14.01 16.69 -3.27
CA MET A 76 -12.95 16.33 -4.21
C MET A 76 -13.24 16.76 -5.65
N THR A 77 -14.51 16.84 -6.05
CA THR A 77 -14.90 17.42 -7.35
C THR A 77 -14.57 18.92 -7.43
N LEU A 78 -14.64 19.62 -6.29
CA LEU A 78 -14.34 21.05 -6.21
C LEU A 78 -12.84 21.34 -6.06
N THR A 79 -12.11 20.54 -5.29
CA THR A 79 -10.70 20.78 -4.96
C THR A 79 -9.71 19.97 -5.79
N GLY A 80 -10.17 18.87 -6.39
CA GLY A 80 -9.33 17.79 -6.89
C GLY A 80 -8.94 16.79 -5.79
N PRO A 81 -8.71 15.51 -6.13
CA PRO A 81 -8.25 14.49 -5.18
C PRO A 81 -6.78 14.67 -4.77
N GLY A 82 -5.99 15.46 -5.51
CA GLY A 82 -4.61 15.83 -5.16
C GLY A 82 -4.48 17.10 -4.32
N PHE A 83 -5.54 17.51 -3.62
CA PHE A 83 -5.52 18.74 -2.83
C PHE A 83 -4.74 18.55 -1.52
N GLY A 84 -3.43 18.79 -1.58
CA GLY A 84 -2.48 18.52 -0.50
C GLY A 84 -1.56 17.34 -0.85
N PRO A 85 -0.65 16.93 0.06
CA PRO A 85 0.41 15.97 -0.26
C PRO A 85 -0.07 14.55 -0.62
N ASN A 86 -1.31 14.20 -0.29
CA ASN A 86 -1.94 12.93 -0.62
C ASN A 86 -3.47 13.05 -0.57
N ALA A 87 -4.17 12.08 -1.15
CA ALA A 87 -5.63 12.08 -1.26
C ALA A 87 -6.35 12.04 0.09
N VAL A 88 -5.78 11.37 1.09
CA VAL A 88 -6.35 11.36 2.45
C VAL A 88 -6.29 12.76 3.06
N THR A 89 -5.17 13.47 2.90
CA THR A 89 -5.02 14.85 3.38
C THR A 89 -6.03 15.79 2.70
N ALA A 90 -6.35 15.57 1.43
CA ALA A 90 -7.44 16.27 0.75
C ALA A 90 -8.77 16.09 1.48
N GLY A 91 -9.10 14.87 1.90
CA GLY A 91 -10.26 14.58 2.75
C GLY A 91 -10.17 15.21 4.14
N ARG A 92 -8.98 15.22 4.78
CA ARG A 92 -8.78 15.82 6.11
C ARG A 92 -9.09 17.31 6.14
N TYR A 93 -8.81 18.05 5.06
CA TYR A 93 -9.21 19.46 4.97
C TYR A 93 -10.74 19.68 5.06
N LEU A 94 -11.54 18.77 4.50
CA LEU A 94 -12.99 18.80 4.68
C LEU A 94 -13.39 18.56 6.14
N MET A 95 -12.67 17.68 6.84
CA MET A 95 -12.91 17.40 8.26
C MET A 95 -12.60 18.62 9.14
N VAL A 96 -11.55 19.38 8.81
CA VAL A 96 -11.28 20.68 9.47
C VAL A 96 -12.47 21.63 9.30
N LEU A 97 -13.04 21.72 8.09
CA LEU A 97 -14.22 22.54 7.85
C LEU A 97 -15.43 22.04 8.67
N ALA A 98 -15.65 20.72 8.70
CA ALA A 98 -16.70 20.10 9.51
C ALA A 98 -16.52 20.39 11.02
N ALA A 99 -15.29 20.37 11.52
CA ALA A 99 -14.97 20.70 12.90
C ALA A 99 -15.25 22.17 13.23
N VAL A 100 -14.91 23.10 12.33
CA VAL A 100 -15.22 24.54 12.47
C VAL A 100 -16.74 24.77 12.48
N ILE A 101 -17.47 24.13 11.57
CA ILE A 101 -18.93 24.18 11.53
C ILE A 101 -19.51 23.63 12.83
N SER A 102 -19.02 22.49 13.29
CA SER A 102 -19.44 21.86 14.56
C SER A 102 -19.17 22.76 15.76
N ALA A 103 -18.02 23.45 15.83
CA ALA A 103 -17.71 24.43 16.87
C ALA A 103 -18.70 25.61 16.86
N GLY A 104 -19.05 26.13 15.67
CA GLY A 104 -20.04 27.19 15.51
C GLY A 104 -21.45 26.75 15.93
N LEU A 105 -21.85 25.53 15.55
CA LEU A 105 -23.13 24.94 15.93
C LEU A 105 -23.19 24.63 17.43
N LEU A 106 -22.09 24.16 18.03
CA LEU A 106 -21.97 23.92 19.47
C LEU A 106 -22.12 25.22 20.26
N TRP A 107 -21.48 26.30 19.82
CA TRP A 107 -21.70 27.63 20.41
C TRP A 107 -23.18 28.01 20.35
N LEU A 108 -23.80 27.90 19.16
CA LEU A 108 -25.20 28.25 18.96
C LEU A 108 -26.13 27.39 19.83
N LEU A 109 -25.86 26.10 19.95
CA LEU A 109 -26.61 25.16 20.79
C LEU A 109 -26.49 25.56 22.27
N ALA A 110 -25.27 25.77 22.77
CA ALA A 110 -25.03 26.23 24.14
C ALA A 110 -25.80 27.52 24.46
N ARG A 111 -25.81 28.47 23.51
CA ARG A 111 -26.60 29.72 23.64
C ARG A 111 -28.11 29.46 23.65
N ARG A 112 -28.62 28.55 22.83
CA ARG A 112 -30.06 28.21 22.74
C ARG A 112 -30.56 27.37 23.93
N VAL A 113 -29.67 26.61 24.56
CA VAL A 113 -29.93 25.91 25.84
C VAL A 113 -30.00 26.89 27.02
N GLY A 114 -29.53 28.13 26.84
CA GLY A 114 -29.55 29.18 27.86
C GLY A 114 -28.28 29.27 28.69
N LEU A 115 -27.16 28.73 28.22
CA LEU A 115 -25.87 28.88 28.90
C LEU A 115 -25.33 30.32 28.75
N PRO A 116 -24.59 30.86 29.75
CA PRO A 116 -23.92 32.15 29.63
C PRO A 116 -22.80 32.12 28.58
N ARG A 117 -22.32 33.30 28.14
CA ARG A 117 -21.37 33.40 27.02
C ARG A 117 -20.04 32.71 27.31
N TRP A 118 -19.55 32.84 28.54
CA TRP A 118 -18.32 32.19 28.97
C TRP A 118 -18.46 30.67 28.95
N ALA A 119 -19.61 30.11 29.34
CA ALA A 119 -19.82 28.67 29.31
C ALA A 119 -19.93 28.14 27.88
N ALA A 120 -20.60 28.89 26.99
CA ALA A 120 -20.57 28.57 25.56
C ALA A 120 -19.15 28.63 24.98
N ALA A 121 -18.33 29.60 25.42
CA ALA A 121 -16.92 29.68 25.06
C ALA A 121 -16.12 28.49 25.58
N THR A 122 -16.35 28.07 26.82
CA THR A 122 -15.72 26.88 27.43
C THR A 122 -16.07 25.61 26.66
N ALA A 123 -17.33 25.40 26.28
CA ALA A 123 -17.73 24.22 25.50
C ALA A 123 -16.99 24.16 24.15
N VAL A 124 -16.90 25.29 23.45
CA VAL A 124 -16.14 25.33 22.19
C VAL A 124 -14.64 25.21 22.42
N ALA A 125 -14.09 25.82 23.47
CA ALA A 125 -12.68 25.72 23.81
C ALA A 125 -12.29 24.26 24.07
N VAL A 126 -13.07 23.50 24.84
CA VAL A 126 -12.84 22.08 25.07
C VAL A 126 -12.76 21.30 23.76
N LEU A 127 -13.70 21.52 22.83
CA LEU A 127 -13.66 20.90 21.49
C LEU A 127 -12.45 21.36 20.65
N ALA A 128 -12.09 22.64 20.77
CA ALA A 128 -11.01 23.24 19.98
C ALA A 128 -9.64 22.69 20.40
N VAL A 129 -9.40 22.55 21.70
CA VAL A 129 -8.06 22.31 22.27
C VAL A 129 -7.81 20.88 22.78
N SER A 130 -8.83 20.05 22.99
CA SER A 130 -8.59 18.64 23.39
C SER A 130 -7.76 17.90 22.32
N PRO A 131 -6.62 17.26 22.67
CA PRO A 131 -5.81 16.51 21.71
C PRO A 131 -6.59 15.38 21.03
N LEU A 132 -7.46 14.69 21.77
CA LEU A 132 -8.38 13.69 21.22
C LEU A 132 -9.33 14.30 20.19
N ALA A 133 -9.94 15.45 20.50
CA ALA A 133 -10.84 16.14 19.57
C ALA A 133 -10.11 16.71 18.36
N ILE A 134 -8.84 17.07 18.50
CA ILE A 134 -7.99 17.55 17.39
C ILE A 134 -7.59 16.38 16.49
N SER A 135 -7.11 15.28 17.05
CA SER A 135 -6.66 14.08 16.31
C SER A 135 -7.83 13.45 15.55
N LEU A 136 -8.91 13.09 16.26
CA LEU A 136 -10.07 12.46 15.62
C LEU A 136 -10.86 13.43 14.74
N GLY A 137 -10.89 14.72 15.10
CA GLY A 137 -11.65 15.75 14.37
C GLY A 137 -11.01 16.22 13.07
N ARG A 138 -9.79 15.78 12.76
CA ARG A 138 -9.13 16.02 11.46
C ARG A 138 -9.06 14.78 10.58
N SER A 139 -9.11 13.58 11.15
CA SER A 139 -9.16 12.32 10.40
C SER A 139 -10.46 12.20 9.60
N VAL A 140 -10.38 11.57 8.43
CA VAL A 140 -11.51 11.30 7.52
C VAL A 140 -12.43 10.23 8.08
N TYR A 141 -13.11 10.54 9.17
CA TYR A 141 -14.18 9.73 9.74
C TYR A 141 -15.54 10.33 9.41
N LEU A 142 -16.47 9.49 8.94
CA LEU A 142 -17.83 9.93 8.62
C LEU A 142 -18.55 10.54 9.84
N ASP A 143 -18.19 10.11 11.05
CA ASP A 143 -18.67 10.65 12.32
C ASP A 143 -18.47 12.18 12.44
N ASN A 144 -17.38 12.73 11.90
CA ASN A 144 -17.12 14.18 11.91
C ASN A 144 -18.14 14.97 11.07
N LEU A 145 -18.53 14.43 9.91
CA LEU A 145 -19.59 15.01 9.08
C LEU A 145 -20.96 14.81 9.75
N ALA A 146 -21.21 13.61 10.25
CA ALA A 146 -22.49 13.23 10.84
C ALA A 146 -22.81 14.08 12.09
N ILE A 147 -21.83 14.34 12.96
CA ILE A 147 -22.03 15.13 14.17
C ILE A 147 -22.31 16.61 13.86
N ALA A 148 -21.78 17.16 12.76
CA ALA A 148 -22.14 18.50 12.30
C ALA A 148 -23.64 18.58 11.96
N TRP A 149 -24.16 17.55 11.28
CA TRP A 149 -25.59 17.44 10.97
C TRP A 149 -26.46 17.22 12.21
N VAL A 150 -26.02 16.39 13.18
CA VAL A 150 -26.71 16.23 14.48
C VAL A 150 -26.77 17.56 15.23
N LEU A 151 -25.64 18.27 15.37
CA LEU A 151 -25.61 19.59 16.00
C LEU A 151 -26.50 20.59 15.27
N GLY A 152 -26.55 20.53 13.93
CA GLY A 152 -27.48 21.31 13.11
C GLY A 152 -28.93 21.05 13.46
N ALA A 153 -29.32 19.78 13.58
CA ALA A 153 -30.65 19.37 14.00
C ALA A 153 -30.98 19.87 15.41
N LEU A 154 -30.09 19.66 16.39
CA LEU A 154 -30.28 20.10 17.78
C LEU A 154 -30.39 21.63 17.89
N VAL A 155 -29.57 22.38 17.15
CA VAL A 155 -29.65 23.83 17.05
C VAL A 155 -31.04 24.23 16.55
N LEU A 156 -31.49 23.67 15.42
CA LEU A 156 -32.78 23.99 14.81
C LEU A 156 -33.97 23.64 15.71
N ILE A 157 -33.96 22.49 16.39
CA ILE A 157 -34.99 22.12 17.38
C ILE A 157 -35.04 23.13 18.52
N CYS A 158 -33.89 23.60 18.99
CA CYS A 158 -33.79 24.59 20.07
C CYS A 158 -33.99 26.04 19.59
N SER A 159 -34.52 26.27 18.38
CA SER A 159 -34.76 27.61 17.85
C SER A 159 -35.76 28.40 18.72
N PRO A 160 -35.45 29.65 19.12
CA PRO A 160 -36.32 30.44 20.01
C PRO A 160 -37.70 30.77 19.42
N ARG A 161 -37.84 30.68 18.10
CA ARG A 161 -39.07 31.02 17.40
C ARG A 161 -40.03 29.85 17.23
N HIS A 162 -39.62 28.64 17.61
CA HIS A 162 -40.45 27.41 17.58
C HIS A 162 -41.23 27.19 16.27
N ARG A 163 -40.63 27.58 15.13
CA ARG A 163 -41.28 27.52 13.81
C ARG A 163 -41.28 26.09 13.29
N LEU A 164 -42.37 25.69 12.63
CA LEU A 164 -42.47 24.38 11.96
C LEU A 164 -41.38 24.18 10.90
N SER A 165 -40.98 25.25 10.19
CA SER A 165 -39.88 25.20 9.22
C SER A 165 -38.54 24.82 9.87
N ALA A 166 -38.33 25.18 11.14
CA ALA A 166 -37.14 24.75 11.88
C ALA A 166 -37.22 23.25 12.23
N MET A 167 -38.42 22.73 12.47
CA MET A 167 -38.62 21.29 12.69
C MET A 167 -38.37 20.47 11.42
N PHE A 168 -38.87 20.95 10.27
CA PHE A 168 -38.59 20.36 8.97
C PHE A 168 -37.07 20.34 8.67
N GLY A 169 -36.41 21.49 8.85
CA GLY A 169 -34.95 21.58 8.66
C GLY A 169 -34.19 20.68 9.64
N ALA A 170 -34.64 20.56 10.89
CA ALA A 170 -34.02 19.65 11.85
C ALA A 170 -34.17 18.18 11.45
N ALA A 171 -35.33 17.79 10.91
CA ALA A 171 -35.58 16.43 10.42
C ALA A 171 -34.71 16.11 9.20
N LEU A 172 -34.54 17.06 8.28
CA LEU A 172 -33.63 16.93 7.15
C LEU A 172 -32.18 16.77 7.63
N CYS A 173 -31.70 17.65 8.52
CA CYS A 173 -30.35 17.52 9.09
C CYS A 173 -30.14 16.17 9.77
N PHE A 174 -31.10 15.72 10.58
CA PHE A 174 -30.97 14.43 11.27
C PHE A 174 -31.02 13.23 10.31
N GLY A 175 -31.88 13.27 9.29
CA GLY A 175 -31.91 12.24 8.24
C GLY A 175 -30.59 12.17 7.47
N VAL A 176 -30.00 13.32 7.11
CA VAL A 176 -28.67 13.37 6.48
C VAL A 176 -27.59 12.86 7.43
N ALA A 177 -27.67 13.14 8.73
CA ALA A 177 -26.74 12.58 9.71
C ALA A 177 -26.77 11.05 9.72
N VAL A 178 -27.97 10.45 9.69
CA VAL A 178 -28.15 8.98 9.62
C VAL A 178 -27.64 8.39 8.30
N LEU A 179 -27.87 9.07 7.17
CA LEU A 179 -27.30 8.69 5.88
C LEU A 179 -25.78 8.94 5.77
N THR A 180 -25.22 9.73 6.67
CA THR A 180 -23.77 9.95 6.76
C THR A 180 -23.13 8.86 7.60
N LYS A 181 -23.75 8.50 8.73
CA LYS A 181 -23.34 7.38 9.58
C LYS A 181 -24.56 6.84 10.33
N GLU A 182 -24.83 5.55 10.18
CA GLU A 182 -26.02 4.89 10.73
C GLU A 182 -26.07 4.90 12.27
N THR A 183 -24.92 5.00 12.94
CA THR A 183 -24.80 5.10 14.39
C THR A 183 -25.49 6.35 14.96
N MET A 184 -25.77 7.38 14.14
CA MET A 184 -26.52 8.56 14.57
C MET A 184 -27.97 8.24 15.00
N LEU A 185 -28.49 7.05 14.67
CA LEU A 185 -29.77 6.56 15.19
C LEU A 185 -29.78 6.48 16.73
N LEU A 186 -28.62 6.37 17.40
CA LEU A 186 -28.53 6.43 18.86
C LEU A 186 -28.99 7.77 19.45
N PHE A 187 -29.05 8.85 18.66
CA PHE A 187 -29.57 10.15 19.07
C PHE A 187 -31.10 10.28 18.94
N VAL A 188 -31.80 9.30 18.36
CA VAL A 188 -33.27 9.32 18.20
C VAL A 188 -34.00 9.64 19.53
N PRO A 189 -33.66 9.03 20.68
CA PRO A 189 -34.33 9.36 21.94
C PRO A 189 -34.15 10.82 22.37
N VAL A 190 -32.95 11.38 22.17
CA VAL A 190 -32.62 12.77 22.51
C VAL A 190 -33.39 13.73 21.62
N VAL A 191 -33.38 13.46 20.32
CA VAL A 191 -34.06 14.27 19.30
C VAL A 191 -35.57 14.24 19.54
N ALA A 192 -36.18 13.06 19.69
CA ALA A 192 -37.61 12.93 19.97
C ALA A 192 -38.01 13.64 21.26
N TRP A 193 -37.20 13.51 22.33
CA TRP A 193 -37.46 14.22 23.59
C TRP A 193 -37.35 15.74 23.43
N LEU A 194 -36.34 16.24 22.72
CA LEU A 194 -36.20 17.68 22.48
C LEU A 194 -37.31 18.23 21.60
N VAL A 195 -37.74 17.52 20.56
CA VAL A 195 -38.91 17.90 19.74
C VAL A 195 -40.14 18.01 20.63
N TRP A 196 -40.38 17.02 21.49
CA TRP A 196 -41.49 17.04 22.44
C TRP A 196 -41.42 18.21 23.44
N LEU A 197 -40.23 18.50 23.98
CA LEU A 197 -40.02 19.54 24.98
C LEU A 197 -40.08 20.96 24.40
N LYS A 198 -39.57 21.15 23.18
CA LYS A 198 -39.41 22.47 22.54
C LYS A 198 -40.58 22.86 21.64
N THR A 199 -41.59 22.02 21.46
CA THR A 199 -42.79 22.36 20.70
C THR A 199 -43.97 22.67 21.62
N SER A 200 -44.92 23.45 21.13
CA SER A 200 -46.12 23.77 21.93
C SER A 200 -46.93 22.50 22.23
N PRO A 201 -47.59 22.39 23.40
CA PRO A 201 -48.41 21.22 23.73
C PRO A 201 -49.49 20.89 22.69
N ALA A 202 -50.02 21.92 22.02
CA ALA A 202 -51.02 21.78 20.96
C ALA A 202 -50.44 21.16 19.67
N THR A 203 -49.18 21.44 19.35
CA THR A 203 -48.57 21.03 18.07
C THR A 203 -47.55 19.90 18.20
N ARG A 204 -47.20 19.44 19.40
CA ARG A 204 -46.13 18.46 19.62
C ARG A 204 -46.31 17.14 18.88
N ARG A 205 -47.54 16.60 18.83
CA ARG A 205 -47.84 15.35 18.12
C ARG A 205 -47.64 15.52 16.61
N TYR A 206 -48.14 16.63 16.08
CA TYR A 206 -47.96 16.99 14.68
C TYR A 206 -46.49 17.24 14.34
N ALA A 207 -45.75 17.95 15.19
CA ALA A 207 -44.33 18.20 15.00
C ALA A 207 -43.49 16.91 15.03
N LEU A 208 -43.80 15.97 15.94
CA LEU A 208 -43.19 14.64 15.94
C LEU A 208 -43.52 13.85 14.66
N ALA A 209 -44.78 13.89 14.20
CA ALA A 209 -45.17 13.21 12.98
C ALA A 209 -44.46 13.79 11.75
N VAL A 210 -44.39 15.13 11.62
CA VAL A 210 -43.65 15.81 10.55
C VAL A 210 -42.16 15.47 10.64
N PHE A 211 -41.58 15.51 11.83
CA PHE A 211 -40.17 15.18 12.02
C PHE A 211 -39.89 13.73 11.60
N GLY A 212 -40.69 12.79 12.09
CA GLY A 212 -40.57 11.37 11.77
C GLY A 212 -40.75 11.09 10.27
N ALA A 213 -41.78 11.66 9.65
CA ALA A 213 -42.06 11.46 8.23
C ALA A 213 -40.95 12.02 7.32
N VAL A 214 -40.44 13.22 7.60
CA VAL A 214 -39.35 13.82 6.81
C VAL A 214 -38.06 13.04 7.01
N CYS A 215 -37.73 12.66 8.25
CA CYS A 215 -36.55 11.85 8.52
C CYS A 215 -36.64 10.48 7.84
N ALA A 216 -37.80 9.81 7.90
CA ALA A 216 -38.05 8.54 7.25
C ALA A 216 -38.00 8.64 5.72
N LEU A 217 -38.47 9.74 5.13
CA LEU A 217 -38.35 10.00 3.70
C LEU A 217 -36.89 10.12 3.26
N VAL A 218 -36.10 10.90 4.02
CA VAL A 218 -34.66 11.08 3.73
C VAL A 218 -33.93 9.75 3.87
N VAL A 219 -34.04 9.07 5.01
CA VAL A 219 -33.39 7.78 5.24
C VAL A 219 -33.90 6.72 4.26
N GLY A 220 -35.18 6.77 3.90
CA GLY A 220 -35.83 5.89 2.93
C GLY A 220 -35.23 5.97 1.52
N THR A 221 -34.50 7.04 1.17
CA THR A 221 -33.75 7.09 -0.10
C THR A 221 -32.70 5.99 -0.21
N TYR A 222 -32.08 5.59 0.90
CA TYR A 222 -31.12 4.49 0.93
C TYR A 222 -31.80 3.14 0.70
N VAL A 223 -32.97 2.93 1.31
CA VAL A 223 -33.80 1.73 1.08
C VAL A 223 -34.32 1.69 -0.35
N LEU A 224 -34.74 2.83 -0.88
CA LEU A 224 -35.20 2.96 -2.26
C LEU A 224 -34.07 2.66 -3.25
N MET A 225 -32.85 3.11 -2.99
CA MET A 225 -31.68 2.79 -3.80
C MET A 225 -31.44 1.28 -3.88
N ALA A 226 -31.46 0.59 -2.74
CA ALA A 226 -31.33 -0.87 -2.70
C ALA A 226 -32.48 -1.57 -3.45
N LEU A 227 -33.71 -1.08 -3.29
CA LEU A 227 -34.87 -1.62 -4.01
C LEU A 227 -34.75 -1.45 -5.53
N VAL A 228 -34.34 -0.27 -6.00
CA VAL A 228 -34.15 0.03 -7.43
C VAL A 228 -33.05 -0.82 -8.06
N ARG A 229 -32.00 -1.15 -7.29
CA ARG A 229 -30.93 -2.05 -7.72
C ARG A 229 -31.28 -3.54 -7.63
N GLY A 230 -32.43 -3.90 -7.05
CA GLY A 230 -32.77 -5.30 -6.78
C GLY A 230 -31.98 -5.90 -5.61
N GLU A 231 -31.26 -5.09 -4.85
CA GLU A 231 -30.33 -5.48 -3.78
C GLU A 231 -30.96 -5.29 -2.38
N LEU A 232 -32.30 -5.23 -2.27
CA LEU A 232 -32.96 -5.06 -0.96
C LEU A 232 -32.85 -6.32 -0.09
N VAL A 233 -33.01 -7.49 -0.71
CA VAL A 233 -33.01 -8.82 -0.08
C VAL A 233 -31.90 -9.68 -0.69
N PRO A 234 -31.39 -10.71 0.03
CA PRO A 234 -30.32 -11.57 -0.48
C PRO A 234 -30.71 -12.34 -1.75
N GLY A 235 -29.76 -12.57 -2.65
CA GLY A 235 -29.93 -13.37 -3.86
C GLY A 235 -28.61 -13.73 -4.54
N PRO A 236 -28.62 -14.67 -5.52
CA PRO A 236 -27.40 -15.13 -6.18
C PRO A 236 -26.73 -14.02 -7.01
N GLY A 237 -25.41 -13.87 -6.88
CA GLY A 237 -24.60 -12.98 -7.72
C GLY A 237 -24.75 -11.49 -7.42
N HIS A 238 -25.32 -11.12 -6.27
CA HIS A 238 -25.38 -9.73 -5.83
C HIS A 238 -25.37 -9.63 -4.30
N VAL A 239 -24.95 -8.47 -3.79
CA VAL A 239 -25.03 -8.11 -2.36
C VAL A 239 -26.45 -7.69 -1.97
N SER A 240 -26.72 -7.55 -0.67
CA SER A 240 -27.99 -6.97 -0.22
C SER A 240 -27.89 -6.04 0.99
N LEU A 241 -28.81 -5.06 1.04
CA LEU A 241 -28.99 -4.17 2.20
C LEU A 241 -29.35 -4.96 3.46
N TRP A 242 -30.17 -6.01 3.34
CA TRP A 242 -30.51 -6.86 4.47
C TRP A 242 -29.27 -7.56 5.05
N GLU A 243 -28.37 -8.06 4.21
CA GLU A 243 -27.09 -8.62 4.67
C GLU A 243 -26.20 -7.56 5.30
N GLY A 244 -26.09 -6.36 4.73
CA GLY A 244 -25.34 -5.25 5.34
C GLY A 244 -25.87 -4.88 6.74
N VAL A 245 -27.20 -4.76 6.90
CA VAL A 245 -27.84 -4.53 8.21
C VAL A 245 -27.59 -5.70 9.15
N LYS A 246 -27.71 -6.94 8.66
CA LYS A 246 -27.48 -8.13 9.46
C LYS A 246 -26.04 -8.20 9.96
N PHE A 247 -25.10 -7.85 9.09
CA PHE A 247 -23.69 -7.77 9.39
C PHE A 247 -23.43 -6.75 10.51
N GLN A 248 -23.87 -5.49 10.33
CA GLN A 248 -23.66 -4.41 11.29
C GLN A 248 -24.25 -4.71 12.69
N LEU A 249 -25.43 -5.35 12.75
CA LEU A 249 -26.14 -5.57 14.02
C LEU A 249 -25.78 -6.89 14.72
N TRP A 250 -25.49 -7.96 13.96
CA TRP A 250 -25.33 -9.31 14.54
C TRP A 250 -24.05 -10.05 14.18
N GLN A 251 -23.41 -9.78 13.03
CA GLN A 251 -22.25 -10.59 12.58
C GLN A 251 -20.92 -9.87 12.72
N ARG A 252 -20.88 -8.56 13.02
CA ARG A 252 -19.62 -7.88 13.31
C ARG A 252 -18.91 -8.57 14.45
N GLU A 253 -17.64 -8.87 14.19
CA GLU A 253 -16.76 -9.46 15.18
C GLU A 253 -16.70 -8.56 16.43
N SER A 254 -16.77 -9.22 17.59
CA SER A 254 -16.73 -8.51 18.87
C SER A 254 -15.35 -7.89 19.06
N SER A 255 -15.29 -6.61 19.41
CA SER A 255 -14.03 -5.96 19.80
C SER A 255 -13.49 -6.46 21.15
N GLY A 256 -14.09 -7.49 21.76
CA GLY A 256 -13.70 -8.06 23.04
C GLY A 256 -14.19 -7.27 24.27
N SER A 257 -13.52 -7.50 25.42
CA SER A 257 -13.91 -6.99 26.74
C SER A 257 -13.00 -5.85 27.23
N LEU A 258 -13.58 -4.87 27.92
CA LEU A 258 -12.83 -3.80 28.60
C LEU A 258 -11.80 -4.29 29.62
N THR A 259 -12.01 -5.49 30.16
CA THR A 259 -11.15 -6.11 31.17
C THR A 259 -10.04 -6.97 30.58
N ASP A 260 -10.06 -7.22 29.27
CA ASP A 260 -9.05 -7.98 28.57
C ASP A 260 -8.01 -7.03 27.93
N PRO A 261 -6.76 -7.00 28.43
CA PRO A 261 -5.70 -6.14 27.92
C PRO A 261 -5.37 -6.35 26.43
N GLN A 262 -5.66 -7.53 25.87
CA GLN A 262 -5.35 -7.86 24.48
C GLN A 262 -6.51 -7.55 23.51
N SER A 263 -7.67 -7.15 24.04
CA SER A 263 -8.84 -6.89 23.19
C SER A 263 -8.74 -5.56 22.43
N LEU A 264 -9.28 -5.53 21.20
CA LEU A 264 -9.34 -4.32 20.38
C LEU A 264 -10.10 -3.17 21.07
N LYS A 265 -11.17 -3.50 21.82
CA LYS A 265 -11.95 -2.52 22.59
C LYS A 265 -11.09 -1.86 23.66
N ARG A 266 -10.27 -2.63 24.36
CA ARG A 266 -9.36 -2.10 25.37
C ARG A 266 -8.30 -1.21 24.74
N HIS A 267 -7.66 -1.66 23.67
CA HIS A 267 -6.69 -0.87 22.91
C HIS A 267 -7.29 0.46 22.42
N THR A 268 -8.52 0.43 21.89
CA THR A 268 -9.23 1.63 21.41
C THR A 268 -9.42 2.67 22.52
N ILE A 269 -9.83 2.23 23.71
CA ILE A 269 -10.03 3.14 24.85
C ILE A 269 -8.71 3.63 25.42
N ASP A 270 -7.70 2.77 25.49
CA ASP A 270 -6.35 3.17 25.92
C ASP A 270 -5.78 4.24 24.96
N GLU A 271 -6.04 4.13 23.66
CA GLU A 271 -5.69 5.17 22.68
C GLU A 271 -6.44 6.49 22.93
N TRP A 272 -7.75 6.44 23.20
CA TRP A 272 -8.49 7.65 23.54
C TRP A 272 -7.95 8.32 24.80
N LEU A 273 -7.61 7.53 25.82
CA LEU A 273 -7.06 8.00 27.09
C LEU A 273 -5.61 8.49 26.96
N ARG A 274 -4.82 7.91 26.05
CA ARG A 274 -3.47 8.36 25.71
C ARG A 274 -3.50 9.78 25.12
N LEU A 275 -4.43 10.04 24.21
CA LEU A 275 -4.63 11.37 23.62
C LEU A 275 -5.24 12.37 24.63
N ASP A 276 -6.30 11.96 25.31
CA ASP A 276 -7.02 12.79 26.27
C ASP A 276 -7.61 11.92 27.38
N PRO A 277 -6.98 11.85 28.57
CA PRO A 277 -7.53 11.08 29.67
C PRO A 277 -8.74 11.79 30.32
N VAL A 278 -8.92 13.09 30.08
CA VAL A 278 -9.90 13.91 30.79
C VAL A 278 -11.30 13.71 30.21
N LEU A 279 -11.47 13.87 28.89
CA LEU A 279 -12.81 13.81 28.30
C LEU A 279 -13.51 12.45 28.42
N PRO A 280 -12.87 11.31 28.07
CA PRO A 280 -13.50 10.00 28.21
C PRO A 280 -13.86 9.69 29.67
N LEU A 281 -12.96 9.99 30.63
CA LEU A 281 -13.23 9.74 32.05
C LEU A 281 -14.32 10.66 32.62
N LEU A 282 -14.44 11.90 32.12
CA LEU A 282 -15.50 12.82 32.53
C LEU A 282 -16.87 12.47 31.95
N ALA A 283 -16.94 11.68 30.88
CA ALA A 283 -18.19 11.44 30.14
C ALA A 283 -19.34 10.95 31.03
N ALA A 284 -19.13 9.89 31.82
CA ALA A 284 -20.17 9.37 32.71
C ALA A 284 -20.48 10.33 33.88
N PRO A 285 -19.51 10.87 34.65
CA PRO A 285 -19.78 11.83 35.72
C PRO A 285 -20.55 13.08 35.26
N VAL A 286 -20.18 13.69 34.14
CA VAL A 286 -20.86 14.91 33.66
C VAL A 286 -22.23 14.61 33.09
N ALA A 287 -22.45 13.41 32.53
CA ALA A 287 -23.77 12.98 32.12
C ALA A 287 -24.70 12.82 33.33
N VAL A 288 -24.26 12.10 34.38
CA VAL A 288 -25.02 11.94 35.62
C VAL A 288 -25.29 13.29 36.30
N GLY A 289 -24.27 14.14 36.43
CA GLY A 289 -24.43 15.49 36.98
C GLY A 289 -25.35 16.37 36.13
N GLY A 290 -25.33 16.20 34.80
CA GLY A 290 -26.22 16.88 33.87
C GLY A 290 -27.70 16.55 34.06
N LEU A 291 -28.05 15.37 34.57
CA LEU A 291 -29.44 15.00 34.89
C LEU A 291 -30.04 15.88 36.01
N LEU A 292 -29.19 16.40 36.89
CA LEU A 292 -29.60 17.28 38.00
C LEU A 292 -29.99 18.69 37.51
N VAL A 293 -29.56 19.06 36.30
CA VAL A 293 -29.84 20.37 35.71
C VAL A 293 -30.91 20.21 34.63
N GLU A 294 -32.13 20.66 34.90
CA GLU A 294 -33.31 20.40 34.05
C GLU A 294 -33.09 20.70 32.56
N ARG A 295 -32.47 21.85 32.25
CA ARG A 295 -32.16 22.27 30.87
C ARG A 295 -31.14 21.38 30.15
N LEU A 296 -30.37 20.58 30.88
CA LEU A 296 -29.32 19.70 30.35
C LEU A 296 -29.75 18.23 30.23
N ARG A 297 -30.87 17.83 30.84
CA ARG A 297 -31.34 16.43 30.91
C ARG A 297 -31.37 15.70 29.57
N PRO A 298 -31.89 16.26 28.45
CA PRO A 298 -31.93 15.53 27.19
C PRO A 298 -30.53 15.20 26.65
N TYR A 299 -29.59 16.14 26.80
CA TYR A 299 -28.20 15.96 26.37
C TYR A 299 -27.46 14.99 27.28
N ALA A 300 -27.75 15.02 28.58
CA ALA A 300 -27.22 14.07 29.57
C ALA A 300 -27.66 12.64 29.27
N VAL A 301 -28.94 12.41 28.95
CA VAL A 301 -29.43 11.09 28.52
C VAL A 301 -28.78 10.65 27.22
N GLY A 302 -28.60 11.58 26.27
CA GLY A 302 -27.85 11.30 25.04
C GLY A 302 -26.43 10.79 25.32
N LEU A 303 -25.70 11.50 26.17
CA LEU A 303 -24.35 11.08 26.54
C LEU A 303 -24.35 9.74 27.31
N LEU A 304 -25.33 9.49 28.17
CA LEU A 304 -25.46 8.18 28.84
C LEU A 304 -25.72 7.05 27.85
N ILE A 305 -26.54 7.24 26.82
CA ILE A 305 -26.76 6.24 25.77
C ILE A 305 -25.43 5.91 25.07
N LEU A 306 -24.63 6.94 24.73
CA LEU A 306 -23.31 6.73 24.11
C LEU A 306 -22.34 6.03 25.07
N VAL A 307 -22.30 6.41 26.35
CA VAL A 307 -21.48 5.73 27.37
C VAL A 307 -21.88 4.26 27.51
N LEU A 308 -23.19 3.97 27.57
CA LEU A 308 -23.68 2.59 27.62
C LEU A 308 -23.31 1.80 26.35
N ALA A 309 -23.30 2.45 25.19
CA ALA A 309 -22.86 1.83 23.93
C ALA A 309 -21.34 1.53 23.89
N VAL A 310 -20.52 2.24 24.67
CA VAL A 310 -19.09 1.91 24.85
C VAL A 310 -18.93 0.71 25.81
N VAL A 311 -19.69 0.69 26.90
CA VAL A 311 -19.57 -0.33 27.96
C VAL A 311 -20.23 -1.66 27.58
N ARG A 312 -21.21 -1.64 26.67
CA ARG A 312 -21.90 -2.87 26.25
C ARG A 312 -20.92 -3.90 25.64
N PRO A 313 -21.19 -5.20 25.78
CA PRO A 313 -20.52 -6.24 25.00
C PRO A 313 -20.74 -6.06 23.49
N GLY A 314 -19.76 -6.47 22.69
CA GLY A 314 -19.82 -6.41 21.21
C GLY A 314 -18.90 -5.36 20.58
N TYR A 315 -19.09 -5.13 19.29
CA TYR A 315 -18.26 -4.23 18.47
C TYR A 315 -18.30 -2.77 18.96
N LEU A 316 -17.12 -2.14 19.04
CA LEU A 316 -16.92 -0.71 19.30
C LEU A 316 -16.14 -0.09 18.13
N PRO A 317 -16.76 0.81 17.34
CA PRO A 317 -16.02 1.55 16.32
C PRO A 317 -14.95 2.45 16.95
N VAL A 318 -13.75 2.47 16.38
CA VAL A 318 -12.62 3.32 16.80
C VAL A 318 -12.98 4.82 16.87
N PRO A 319 -13.70 5.41 15.89
CA PRO A 319 -14.06 6.83 15.95
C PRO A 319 -15.30 7.14 16.81
N PHE A 320 -15.90 6.15 17.48
CA PHE A 320 -17.21 6.32 18.15
C PHE A 320 -17.27 7.47 19.16
N VAL A 321 -16.16 7.76 19.85
CA VAL A 321 -16.08 8.85 20.84
C VAL A 321 -16.31 10.24 20.24
N ILE A 322 -16.12 10.44 18.92
CA ILE A 322 -16.41 11.71 18.22
C ILE A 322 -17.83 12.20 18.49
N SER A 323 -18.79 11.27 18.51
CA SER A 323 -20.20 11.57 18.80
C SER A 323 -20.43 12.09 20.22
N ALA A 324 -19.59 11.68 21.18
CA ALA A 324 -19.71 12.05 22.58
C ALA A 324 -19.06 13.41 22.90
N ILE A 325 -17.95 13.76 22.22
CA ILE A 325 -17.12 14.94 22.55
C ILE A 325 -17.94 16.24 22.65
N PRO A 326 -18.82 16.61 21.69
CA PRO A 326 -19.60 17.85 21.80
C PRO A 326 -20.58 17.84 22.98
N LEU A 327 -21.14 16.68 23.33
CA LEU A 327 -22.03 16.54 24.49
C LEU A 327 -21.25 16.64 25.80
N ILE A 328 -20.09 15.99 25.90
CA ILE A 328 -19.18 16.11 27.06
C ILE A 328 -18.82 17.58 27.27
N ALA A 329 -18.43 18.29 26.21
CA ALA A 329 -18.08 19.70 26.27
C ALA A 329 -19.27 20.59 26.70
N LEU A 330 -20.45 20.37 26.11
CA LEU A 330 -21.68 21.10 26.45
C LEU A 330 -22.09 20.89 27.91
N LEU A 331 -22.09 19.64 28.37
CA LEU A 331 -22.50 19.26 29.72
C LEU A 331 -21.50 19.73 30.77
N THR A 332 -20.20 19.61 30.50
CA THR A 332 -19.13 20.12 31.37
C THR A 332 -19.27 21.62 31.59
N ALA A 333 -19.42 22.39 30.51
CA ALA A 333 -19.61 23.83 30.60
C ALA A 333 -20.95 24.22 31.25
N GLY A 334 -22.02 23.47 30.96
CA GLY A 334 -23.35 23.69 31.52
C GLY A 334 -23.41 23.43 33.02
N LEU A 335 -22.77 22.36 33.49
CA LEU A 335 -22.65 22.02 34.90
C LEU A 335 -21.79 23.05 35.64
N GLY A 336 -20.65 23.43 35.06
CA GLY A 336 -19.81 24.53 35.57
C GLY A 336 -20.61 25.82 35.72
N ALA A 337 -21.45 26.17 34.74
CA ALA A 337 -22.32 27.34 34.84
C ALA A 337 -23.35 27.23 35.98
N ALA A 338 -23.97 26.06 36.15
CA ALA A 338 -24.91 25.82 37.24
C ALA A 338 -24.23 25.94 38.64
N VAL A 339 -23.00 25.43 38.77
CA VAL A 339 -22.20 25.55 40.00
C VAL A 339 -21.85 27.02 40.27
N VAL A 340 -21.40 27.77 39.27
CA VAL A 340 -21.08 29.20 39.42
C VAL A 340 -22.32 30.00 39.84
N ASP A 341 -23.48 29.74 39.24
CA ASP A 341 -24.73 30.38 39.61
C ASP A 341 -25.13 30.04 41.06
N GLN A 342 -24.92 28.80 41.49
CA GLN A 342 -25.17 28.37 42.87
C GLN A 342 -24.23 29.05 43.88
N VAL A 343 -22.92 29.09 43.61
CA VAL A 343 -21.93 29.77 44.45
C VAL A 343 -22.24 31.26 44.54
N ARG A 344 -22.63 31.90 43.42
CA ARG A 344 -23.04 33.31 43.40
C ARG A 344 -24.28 33.55 44.25
N ARG A 345 -25.29 32.67 44.20
CA ARG A 345 -26.51 32.78 45.04
C ARG A 345 -26.19 32.66 46.53
N MET A 346 -25.37 31.69 46.92
CA MET A 346 -24.94 31.50 48.32
C MET A 346 -24.07 32.65 48.83
N SER A 347 -23.33 33.32 47.95
CA SER A 347 -22.43 34.42 48.28
C SER A 347 -23.09 35.81 48.33
N ARG A 348 -24.43 35.90 48.20
CA ARG A 348 -25.16 37.19 48.29
C ARG A 348 -25.27 37.71 49.73
N GLN A 349 -24.94 36.90 50.73
CA GLN A 349 -24.79 37.33 52.12
C GLN A 349 -23.29 37.52 52.46
N PRO A 350 -22.85 38.72 52.87
CA PRO A 350 -21.45 38.99 53.18
C PRO A 350 -21.03 38.26 54.45
N SER A 351 -20.41 37.09 54.30
CA SER A 351 -19.85 36.32 55.41
C SER A 351 -18.44 35.81 55.06
N ALA A 352 -17.59 35.64 56.06
CA ALA A 352 -16.26 35.04 55.90
C ALA A 352 -16.31 33.63 55.29
N ARG A 353 -17.46 32.93 55.41
CA ARG A 353 -17.71 31.63 54.78
C ARG A 353 -17.91 31.75 53.27
N ALA A 354 -18.62 32.79 52.81
CA ALA A 354 -18.81 33.06 51.39
C ALA A 354 -17.49 33.42 50.68
N HIS A 355 -16.63 34.21 51.33
CA HIS A 355 -15.31 34.53 50.78
C HIS A 355 -14.45 33.26 50.63
N ARG A 356 -14.37 32.43 51.69
CA ARG A 356 -13.62 31.17 51.67
C ARG A 356 -14.13 30.23 50.57
N LEU A 357 -15.44 30.08 50.41
CA LEU A 357 -16.02 29.24 49.37
C LEU A 357 -15.65 29.71 47.96
N ARG A 358 -15.66 31.03 47.70
CA ARG A 358 -15.27 31.60 46.40
C ARG A 358 -13.79 31.40 46.09
N THR A 359 -12.91 31.62 47.06
CA THR A 359 -11.48 31.39 46.89
C THR A 359 -11.20 29.91 46.66
N THR A 360 -11.80 29.01 47.44
CA THR A 360 -11.65 27.55 47.24
C THR A 360 -12.16 27.12 45.87
N ALA A 361 -13.34 27.58 45.45
CA ALA A 361 -13.87 27.26 44.12
C ALA A 361 -12.95 27.74 42.99
N THR A 362 -12.35 28.92 43.14
CA THR A 362 -11.42 29.48 42.14
C THR A 362 -10.12 28.68 42.09
N LEU A 363 -9.56 28.32 43.24
CA LEU A 363 -8.36 27.49 43.33
C LEU A 363 -8.58 26.08 42.77
N VAL A 364 -9.75 25.47 43.02
CA VAL A 364 -10.12 24.17 42.45
C VAL A 364 -10.24 24.26 40.94
N VAL A 365 -10.91 25.28 40.39
CA VAL A 365 -11.01 25.47 38.93
C VAL A 365 -9.63 25.69 38.31
N ALA A 366 -8.78 26.52 38.94
CA ALA A 366 -7.42 26.75 38.46
C ALA A 366 -6.57 25.47 38.51
N PHE A 367 -6.67 24.70 39.60
CA PHE A 367 -5.99 23.42 39.75
C PHE A 367 -6.45 22.39 38.71
N LEU A 368 -7.76 22.22 38.50
CA LEU A 368 -8.30 21.31 37.49
C LEU A 368 -7.92 21.75 36.07
N GLY A 369 -7.90 23.06 35.80
CA GLY A 369 -7.42 23.61 34.53
C GLY A 369 -5.94 23.33 34.29
N ALA A 370 -5.10 23.55 35.29
CA ALA A 370 -3.66 23.26 35.23
C ALA A 370 -3.41 21.75 35.08
N LEU A 371 -4.12 20.91 35.83
CA LEU A 371 -4.04 19.45 35.72
C LEU A 371 -4.42 18.98 34.33
N THR A 372 -5.54 19.48 33.78
CA THR A 372 -5.98 19.16 32.41
C THR A 372 -4.93 19.56 31.39
N ALA A 373 -4.39 20.78 31.50
CA ALA A 373 -3.33 21.25 30.62
C ALA A 373 -2.08 20.36 30.70
N THR A 374 -1.65 19.97 31.90
CA THR A 374 -0.50 19.08 32.11
C THR A 374 -0.74 17.69 31.50
N LEU A 375 -1.93 17.11 31.71
CA LEU A 375 -2.28 15.80 31.15
C LEU A 375 -2.33 15.80 29.62
N TRP A 376 -2.66 16.93 29.00
CA TRP A 376 -2.70 17.07 27.54
C TRP A 376 -1.34 17.32 26.90
N VAL A 377 -0.28 17.65 27.65
CA VAL A 377 1.05 17.92 27.07
C VAL A 377 1.56 16.74 26.24
N ALA A 378 1.38 15.51 26.70
CA ALA A 378 1.77 14.32 25.96
C ALA A 378 0.99 14.19 24.65
N GLY A 379 -0.35 14.25 24.72
CA GLY A 379 -1.23 14.19 23.54
C GLY A 379 -0.93 15.29 22.51
N TYR A 380 -0.55 16.50 22.94
CA TYR A 380 -0.13 17.56 22.01
C TYR A 380 1.19 17.28 21.30
N ARG A 381 2.17 16.69 21.98
CA ARG A 381 3.44 16.32 21.33
C ARG A 381 3.18 15.33 20.20
N ASP A 382 2.38 14.31 20.46
CA ASP A 382 2.00 13.29 19.47
C ASP A 382 1.19 13.93 18.32
N THR A 383 0.15 14.71 18.65
CA THR A 383 -0.83 15.21 17.67
C THR A 383 -0.33 16.43 16.85
N LEU A 384 0.58 17.23 17.39
CA LEU A 384 1.06 18.48 16.75
C LEU A 384 2.53 18.45 16.34
N GLY A 385 3.37 17.59 16.96
CA GLY A 385 4.82 17.61 16.79
C GLY A 385 5.41 16.39 16.09
N THR A 386 4.78 15.21 16.20
CA THR A 386 5.30 13.95 15.66
C THR A 386 4.77 13.69 14.26
N ASP A 387 5.64 13.33 13.32
CA ASP A 387 5.24 12.88 11.97
C ASP A 387 5.09 11.35 11.96
N GLU A 388 3.91 10.88 12.31
CA GLU A 388 3.55 9.46 12.38
C GLU A 388 3.36 8.82 10.99
N ASP A 389 3.01 9.63 9.98
CA ASP A 389 2.74 9.17 8.61
C ASP A 389 4.01 9.13 7.72
N ALA A 390 5.17 9.57 8.24
CA ALA A 390 6.43 9.59 7.51
C ALA A 390 6.78 8.25 6.84
N SER A 391 6.70 7.14 7.58
CA SER A 391 7.01 5.80 7.05
C SER A 391 6.08 5.40 5.90
N MET A 392 4.78 5.72 5.99
CA MET A 392 3.82 5.42 4.94
C MET A 392 4.08 6.25 3.69
N ARG A 393 4.38 7.55 3.83
CA ARG A 393 4.71 8.40 2.66
C ARG A 393 6.01 7.96 2.00
N GLN A 394 7.04 7.63 2.78
CA GLN A 394 8.31 7.15 2.24
C GLN A 394 8.14 5.80 1.52
N ALA A 395 7.34 4.88 2.08
CA ALA A 395 7.04 3.61 1.42
C ALA A 395 6.27 3.81 0.12
N GLN A 396 5.25 4.68 0.10
CA GLN A 396 4.49 5.02 -1.10
C GLN A 396 5.40 5.63 -2.18
N GLN A 397 6.25 6.59 -1.81
CA GLN A 397 7.22 7.19 -2.73
C GLN A 397 8.18 6.14 -3.29
N TRP A 398 8.71 5.26 -2.45
CA TRP A 398 9.58 4.17 -2.89
C TRP A 398 8.86 3.23 -3.87
N ILE A 399 7.58 2.93 -3.65
CA ILE A 399 6.79 2.11 -4.59
C ILE A 399 6.63 2.83 -5.93
N SER A 400 6.29 4.12 -5.93
CA SER A 400 6.15 4.91 -7.16
C SER A 400 7.46 5.01 -7.94
N ASP A 401 8.60 5.06 -7.24
CA ASP A 401 9.92 5.15 -7.87
C ASP A 401 10.48 3.79 -8.35
N ASN A 402 10.17 2.69 -7.64
CA ASN A 402 10.92 1.42 -7.79
C ASN A 402 10.08 0.24 -8.29
N VAL A 403 8.75 0.31 -8.22
CA VAL A 403 7.86 -0.80 -8.59
C VAL A 403 7.18 -0.50 -9.92
N THR A 404 7.22 -1.43 -10.88
CA THR A 404 6.58 -1.21 -12.18
C THR A 404 5.05 -1.05 -12.02
N SER A 405 4.40 -0.24 -12.85
CA SER A 405 2.94 -0.02 -12.78
C SER A 405 2.10 -1.25 -13.18
N ARG A 406 2.74 -2.26 -13.77
CA ARG A 406 2.12 -3.53 -14.17
C ARG A 406 2.05 -4.55 -13.04
N ASP A 407 2.98 -4.47 -12.09
CA ASP A 407 3.01 -5.33 -10.91
C ASP A 407 1.76 -5.06 -10.04
N ARG A 408 1.19 -6.13 -9.51
CA ARG A 408 0.04 -6.11 -8.61
C ARG A 408 0.49 -6.04 -7.15
N LEU A 409 -0.14 -5.15 -6.40
CA LEU A 409 0.20 -4.84 -5.02
C LEU A 409 -0.99 -5.10 -4.11
N ILE A 410 -0.72 -5.69 -2.96
CA ILE A 410 -1.62 -5.68 -1.80
C ILE A 410 -1.19 -4.52 -0.89
N VAL A 411 -2.08 -3.58 -0.62
CA VAL A 411 -1.79 -2.34 0.12
C VAL A 411 -2.83 -2.03 1.20
N ASP A 412 -2.49 -1.11 2.09
CA ASP A 412 -3.44 -0.41 2.96
C ASP A 412 -4.27 0.56 2.09
N ASP A 413 -5.58 0.67 2.33
CA ASP A 413 -6.46 1.46 1.44
C ASP A 413 -6.10 2.96 1.46
N ALA A 414 -5.41 3.41 2.51
CA ALA A 414 -4.87 4.76 2.61
C ALA A 414 -3.87 5.14 1.49
N MET A 415 -3.26 4.17 0.82
CA MET A 415 -2.35 4.37 -0.31
C MET A 415 -3.04 4.24 -1.68
N TRP A 416 -4.22 3.63 -1.72
CA TRP A 416 -4.83 3.16 -2.97
C TRP A 416 -5.07 4.28 -3.98
N VAL A 417 -5.69 5.40 -3.54
CA VAL A 417 -6.01 6.52 -4.44
C VAL A 417 -4.76 7.15 -5.03
N ASP A 418 -3.72 7.33 -4.23
CA ASP A 418 -2.49 7.97 -4.69
C ASP A 418 -1.76 7.06 -5.69
N LEU A 419 -1.67 5.76 -5.42
CA LEU A 419 -1.05 4.79 -6.35
C LEU A 419 -1.80 4.67 -7.67
N VAL A 420 -3.15 4.75 -7.67
CA VAL A 420 -3.95 4.78 -8.90
C VAL A 420 -3.75 6.11 -9.64
N ARG A 421 -3.66 7.24 -8.93
CA ARG A 421 -3.39 8.55 -9.51
C ARG A 421 -1.99 8.66 -10.12
N ASP A 422 -1.03 7.89 -9.62
CA ASP A 422 0.32 7.75 -10.18
C ASP A 422 0.34 6.91 -11.48
N GLY A 423 -0.83 6.48 -11.98
CA GLY A 423 -0.99 5.85 -13.29
C GLY A 423 -1.08 4.32 -13.25
N ARG A 424 -1.18 3.71 -12.07
CA ARG A 424 -1.44 2.26 -11.95
C ARG A 424 -2.90 1.94 -12.28
N ASP A 425 -3.11 0.78 -12.90
CA ASP A 425 -4.46 0.25 -13.08
C ASP A 425 -5.08 -0.11 -11.72
N ARG A 426 -6.37 0.19 -11.54
CA ARG A 426 -7.11 -0.09 -10.30
C ARG A 426 -7.12 -1.57 -9.91
N ARG A 427 -6.92 -2.48 -10.86
CA ARG A 427 -6.82 -3.95 -10.63
C ARG A 427 -5.44 -4.38 -10.13
N ASN A 428 -4.44 -3.51 -10.28
CA ASN A 428 -3.07 -3.75 -9.84
C ASN A 428 -2.78 -3.17 -8.46
N VAL A 429 -3.71 -2.45 -7.85
CA VAL A 429 -3.58 -1.96 -6.48
C VAL A 429 -4.79 -2.44 -5.71
N VAL A 430 -4.60 -3.40 -4.81
CA VAL A 430 -5.69 -4.07 -4.11
C VAL A 430 -5.61 -3.80 -2.62
N TRP A 431 -6.73 -3.38 -2.03
CA TRP A 431 -6.85 -3.19 -0.60
C TRP A 431 -6.78 -4.56 0.11
N SER A 432 -5.89 -4.68 1.09
CA SER A 432 -5.62 -5.90 1.86
C SER A 432 -6.85 -6.62 2.40
N TYR A 433 -7.83 -5.90 2.95
CA TYR A 433 -9.08 -6.50 3.45
C TYR A 433 -9.91 -7.15 2.33
N LYS A 434 -9.89 -6.55 1.13
CA LYS A 434 -10.72 -6.96 0.00
C LYS A 434 -10.18 -8.15 -0.77
N VAL A 435 -8.90 -8.46 -0.61
CA VAL A 435 -8.27 -9.66 -1.19
C VAL A 435 -9.03 -10.93 -0.77
N ASP A 436 -9.44 -11.02 0.50
CA ASP A 436 -10.09 -12.21 1.06
C ASP A 436 -11.61 -12.09 1.21
N THR A 437 -12.19 -10.90 0.98
CA THR A 437 -13.62 -10.63 1.29
C THR A 437 -14.48 -10.20 0.10
N ASP A 438 -13.89 -9.92 -1.06
CA ASP A 438 -14.63 -9.43 -2.24
C ASP A 438 -14.46 -10.38 -3.42
N GLU A 439 -15.56 -10.98 -3.86
CA GLU A 439 -15.57 -11.93 -4.99
C GLU A 439 -15.00 -11.30 -6.27
N GLN A 440 -15.29 -10.02 -6.53
CA GLN A 440 -14.76 -9.32 -7.70
C GLN A 440 -13.23 -9.23 -7.67
N VAL A 441 -12.65 -9.01 -6.49
CA VAL A 441 -11.19 -8.93 -6.33
C VAL A 441 -10.56 -10.31 -6.45
N GLN A 442 -11.22 -11.34 -5.90
CA GLN A 442 -10.79 -12.74 -6.02
C GLN A 442 -10.79 -13.22 -7.46
N GLU A 443 -11.79 -12.84 -8.27
CA GLU A 443 -11.85 -13.14 -9.70
C GLU A 443 -10.66 -12.58 -10.48
N TRP A 444 -10.07 -11.46 -10.02
CA TRP A 444 -8.88 -10.90 -10.66
C TRP A 444 -7.62 -11.72 -10.35
N ALA A 445 -7.62 -12.56 -9.31
CA ALA A 445 -6.45 -13.32 -8.84
C ALA A 445 -6.80 -14.82 -8.67
N PRO A 446 -7.05 -15.56 -9.77
CA PRO A 446 -7.48 -16.97 -9.71
C PRO A 446 -6.42 -17.91 -9.11
N ARG A 447 -5.13 -17.54 -9.11
CA ARG A 447 -4.05 -18.28 -8.44
C ARG A 447 -3.79 -17.79 -7.00
N GLY A 448 -4.68 -16.95 -6.46
CA GLY A 448 -4.60 -16.44 -5.10
C GLY A 448 -3.36 -15.56 -4.90
N TRP A 449 -2.56 -15.88 -3.89
CA TRP A 449 -1.40 -15.05 -3.50
C TRP A 449 -0.31 -14.99 -4.58
N ALA A 450 -0.23 -16.01 -5.44
CA ALA A 450 0.76 -16.12 -6.50
C ALA A 450 0.50 -15.17 -7.70
N ASP A 451 -0.66 -14.49 -7.72
CA ASP A 451 -0.98 -13.44 -8.69
C ASP A 451 -0.58 -12.03 -8.22
N TYR A 452 0.00 -11.91 -7.02
CA TYR A 452 0.48 -10.64 -6.48
C TYR A 452 2.00 -10.63 -6.40
N GLU A 453 2.62 -9.55 -6.87
CA GLU A 453 4.07 -9.38 -6.84
C GLU A 453 4.55 -8.70 -5.55
N TRP A 454 3.71 -7.86 -4.93
CA TRP A 454 4.08 -7.06 -3.76
C TRP A 454 3.02 -7.03 -2.68
N VAL A 455 3.47 -6.91 -1.42
CA VAL A 455 2.63 -6.61 -0.26
C VAL A 455 3.26 -5.49 0.54
N VAL A 456 2.48 -4.46 0.88
CA VAL A 456 2.92 -3.36 1.74
C VAL A 456 2.38 -3.60 3.15
N SER A 457 3.22 -4.11 4.04
CA SER A 457 2.86 -4.43 5.42
C SER A 457 2.87 -3.17 6.30
N THR A 458 1.68 -2.65 6.61
CA THR A 458 1.49 -1.54 7.55
C THR A 458 1.19 -2.05 8.97
N PRO A 459 1.32 -1.20 10.01
CA PRO A 459 0.90 -1.56 11.37
C PRO A 459 -0.58 -1.98 11.45
N SER A 460 -1.46 -1.30 10.71
CA SER A 460 -2.90 -1.61 10.63
C SER A 460 -3.13 -3.01 10.05
N MET A 461 -2.46 -3.32 8.93
CA MET A 461 -2.58 -4.64 8.29
C MET A 461 -2.09 -5.78 9.19
N ARG A 462 -0.99 -5.58 9.92
CA ARG A 462 -0.50 -6.58 10.87
C ARG A 462 -1.44 -6.77 12.07
N ALA A 463 -2.08 -5.71 12.54
CA ALA A 463 -3.02 -5.78 13.65
C ALA A 463 -4.34 -6.49 13.27
N ASN A 464 -4.75 -6.39 12.00
CA ASN A 464 -5.98 -6.97 11.47
C ASN A 464 -5.74 -8.19 10.55
N MET A 465 -4.58 -8.84 10.66
CA MET A 465 -4.22 -9.99 9.82
C MET A 465 -5.19 -11.16 10.06
N PRO A 466 -5.80 -11.74 9.01
CA PRO A 466 -6.64 -12.92 9.17
C PRO A 466 -5.83 -14.18 9.52
N ASP A 467 -6.49 -15.17 10.13
CA ASP A 467 -5.87 -16.45 10.49
C ASP A 467 -5.52 -17.33 9.28
N SER A 468 -6.16 -17.09 8.14
CA SER A 468 -5.95 -17.80 6.87
C SER A 468 -6.42 -16.92 5.71
N GLY A 469 -5.92 -17.15 4.51
CA GLY A 469 -6.34 -16.42 3.31
C GLY A 469 -5.16 -15.97 2.46
N VAL A 470 -5.48 -15.38 1.33
CA VAL A 470 -4.53 -14.88 0.34
C VAL A 470 -3.59 -13.85 0.93
N LEU A 471 -4.06 -12.95 1.81
CA LEU A 471 -3.18 -11.96 2.44
C LEU A 471 -2.11 -12.63 3.31
N LYS A 472 -2.50 -13.61 4.13
CA LYS A 472 -1.57 -14.34 5.02
C LYS A 472 -0.58 -15.17 4.20
N ASP A 473 -1.05 -15.82 3.15
CA ASP A 473 -0.20 -16.62 2.27
C ASP A 473 0.80 -15.72 1.51
N ALA A 474 0.35 -14.58 0.98
CA ALA A 474 1.22 -13.60 0.33
C ALA A 474 2.31 -13.10 1.29
N MET A 475 1.96 -12.76 2.54
CA MET A 475 2.93 -12.33 3.53
C MET A 475 3.91 -13.44 3.95
N SER A 476 3.49 -14.70 4.00
CA SER A 476 4.38 -15.82 4.36
C SER A 476 5.36 -16.20 3.24
N HIS A 477 5.01 -15.91 1.98
CA HIS A 477 5.86 -16.12 0.80
C HIS A 477 6.62 -14.86 0.38
N ALA A 478 6.55 -13.77 1.16
CA ALA A 478 7.18 -12.51 0.82
C ALA A 478 8.46 -12.21 1.62
N ARG A 479 9.38 -11.45 1.02
CA ARG A 479 10.60 -10.96 1.68
C ARG A 479 10.69 -9.43 1.61
N PRO A 480 11.23 -8.76 2.64
CA PRO A 480 11.41 -7.32 2.62
C PRO A 480 12.35 -6.87 1.50
N ALA A 481 11.89 -5.93 0.68
CA ALA A 481 12.72 -5.19 -0.27
C ALA A 481 13.13 -3.82 0.28
N ALA A 482 12.22 -3.16 1.02
CA ALA A 482 12.49 -1.91 1.72
C ALA A 482 11.71 -1.86 3.05
N THR A 483 12.31 -1.28 4.08
CA THR A 483 11.72 -1.11 5.42
C THR A 483 11.84 0.36 5.85
N PHE A 484 10.72 0.94 6.27
CA PHE A 484 10.63 2.33 6.70
C PHE A 484 10.14 2.42 8.15
N GLY A 485 10.75 3.32 8.93
CA GLY A 485 10.42 3.52 10.33
C GLY A 485 10.84 2.36 11.25
N GLU A 486 10.47 2.46 12.53
CA GLU A 486 10.85 1.51 13.56
C GLU A 486 9.64 1.02 14.37
N ARG A 487 9.75 -0.20 14.90
CA ARG A 487 8.79 -0.80 15.85
C ARG A 487 7.33 -0.69 15.39
N GLY A 488 6.50 0.05 16.13
CA GLY A 488 5.07 0.19 15.90
C GLY A 488 4.68 0.99 14.66
N ASN A 489 5.57 1.84 14.13
CA ASN A 489 5.34 2.64 12.92
C ASN A 489 6.08 2.09 11.70
N ARG A 490 6.55 0.83 11.79
CA ARG A 490 7.28 0.16 10.73
C ARG A 490 6.37 -0.16 9.55
N VAL A 491 6.79 0.20 8.35
CA VAL A 491 6.15 -0.15 7.08
C VAL A 491 7.15 -0.94 6.26
N ASP A 492 6.78 -2.16 5.86
CA ASP A 492 7.62 -3.02 5.02
C ASP A 492 7.02 -3.13 3.62
N VAL A 493 7.84 -2.89 2.60
CA VAL A 493 7.49 -3.20 1.21
C VAL A 493 8.10 -4.57 0.90
N LEU A 494 7.23 -5.58 0.78
CA LEU A 494 7.59 -6.98 0.65
C LEU A 494 7.39 -7.45 -0.79
N ARG A 495 8.37 -8.16 -1.35
CA ARG A 495 8.25 -8.85 -2.64
C ARG A 495 7.74 -10.26 -2.39
N VAL A 496 6.63 -10.63 -3.01
CA VAL A 496 6.07 -11.99 -2.99
C VAL A 496 6.91 -12.87 -3.92
N SER A 497 7.38 -14.01 -3.42
CA SER A 497 8.16 -14.99 -4.22
C SER A 497 7.28 -16.18 -4.57
N GLY A 498 7.05 -16.40 -5.87
CA GLY A 498 6.33 -17.58 -6.36
C GLY A 498 7.16 -18.88 -6.26
N ASP A 499 8.49 -18.75 -6.28
CA ASP A 499 9.48 -19.84 -6.13
C ASP A 499 10.79 -19.30 -5.55
N ALA A 500 11.64 -20.16 -4.95
CA ALA A 500 12.94 -19.76 -4.37
C ALA A 500 13.91 -19.08 -5.38
N SER A 501 13.70 -19.29 -6.68
CA SER A 501 14.43 -18.70 -7.80
C SER A 501 14.07 -17.23 -8.07
N SER A 502 12.94 -16.72 -7.58
CA SER A 502 12.48 -15.35 -7.85
C SER A 502 12.97 -14.29 -6.84
N SER A 503 13.89 -14.66 -5.93
CA SER A 503 14.36 -13.77 -4.87
C SER A 503 15.53 -12.88 -5.33
N THR A 504 15.50 -11.59 -4.95
CA THR A 504 16.67 -10.71 -5.08
C THR A 504 17.78 -11.29 -4.20
N THR A 505 18.90 -11.65 -4.82
CA THR A 505 19.99 -12.36 -4.12
C THR A 505 21.29 -11.60 -4.30
N ALA A 506 22.10 -11.55 -3.24
CA ALA A 506 23.46 -11.07 -3.35
C ALA A 506 24.33 -12.11 -4.08
N ALA A 507 25.38 -11.64 -4.74
CA ALA A 507 26.44 -12.49 -5.25
C ALA A 507 27.30 -13.04 -4.13
N THR A 508 27.84 -14.25 -4.33
CA THR A 508 28.88 -14.79 -3.47
C THR A 508 30.07 -13.82 -3.41
N PRO A 509 30.62 -13.51 -2.21
CA PRO A 509 31.78 -12.61 -2.03
C PRO A 509 32.95 -12.90 -2.97
N ALA A 510 33.22 -14.19 -3.22
CA ALA A 510 34.33 -14.63 -4.06
C ALA A 510 34.24 -14.11 -5.52
N PHE A 511 33.04 -14.00 -6.08
CA PHE A 511 32.85 -13.38 -7.41
C PHE A 511 33.13 -11.87 -7.36
N GLY A 512 32.72 -11.20 -6.29
CA GLY A 512 33.05 -9.81 -6.04
C GLY A 512 34.55 -9.56 -5.97
N VAL A 513 35.30 -10.44 -5.30
CA VAL A 513 36.78 -10.40 -5.25
C VAL A 513 37.41 -10.52 -6.64
N GLN A 514 36.95 -11.46 -7.46
CA GLN A 514 37.45 -11.64 -8.83
C GLN A 514 37.23 -10.39 -9.70
N VAL A 515 36.06 -9.77 -9.61
CA VAL A 515 35.74 -8.57 -10.38
C VAL A 515 36.49 -7.35 -9.83
N ALA A 516 36.58 -7.19 -8.50
CA ALA A 516 37.30 -6.09 -7.85
C ALA A 516 38.78 -6.04 -8.26
N ALA A 517 39.44 -7.20 -8.42
CA ALA A 517 40.83 -7.29 -8.84
C ALA A 517 41.11 -6.73 -10.25
N ARG A 518 40.06 -6.48 -11.04
CA ARG A 518 40.13 -6.00 -12.43
C ARG A 518 39.68 -4.54 -12.58
N MET A 519 39.21 -3.92 -11.51
CA MET A 519 38.82 -2.52 -11.54
C MET A 519 40.07 -1.63 -11.68
N ASP A 520 39.89 -0.47 -12.31
CA ASP A 520 40.95 0.50 -12.51
C ASP A 520 41.48 1.03 -11.17
N GLY A 521 42.77 1.39 -11.10
CA GLY A 521 43.39 1.91 -9.88
C GLY A 521 42.81 3.24 -9.38
N ALA A 522 42.04 3.95 -10.21
CA ALA A 522 41.26 5.13 -9.81
C ALA A 522 39.93 4.79 -9.10
N SER A 523 39.61 3.51 -8.90
CA SER A 523 38.41 3.09 -8.16
C SER A 523 38.50 3.43 -6.68
N ASP A 524 37.36 3.73 -6.09
CA ASP A 524 37.24 4.03 -4.67
C ASP A 524 37.41 2.74 -3.82
N PRO A 525 38.30 2.75 -2.79
CA PRO A 525 38.53 1.57 -1.96
C PRO A 525 37.30 1.05 -1.21
N ASP A 526 36.38 1.92 -0.78
CA ASP A 526 35.17 1.53 -0.07
C ASP A 526 34.16 0.89 -1.03
N ALA A 527 34.12 1.36 -2.28
CA ALA A 527 33.33 0.73 -3.34
C ALA A 527 33.85 -0.68 -3.66
N LEU A 528 35.17 -0.88 -3.70
CA LEU A 528 35.78 -2.21 -3.87
C LEU A 528 35.52 -3.12 -2.68
N ALA A 529 35.60 -2.61 -1.45
CA ALA A 529 35.26 -3.37 -0.25
C ALA A 529 33.78 -3.80 -0.24
N THR A 530 32.89 -2.92 -0.69
CA THR A 530 31.46 -3.24 -0.84
C THR A 530 31.24 -4.30 -1.91
N LEU A 531 31.94 -4.24 -3.04
CA LEU A 531 31.86 -5.29 -4.07
C LEU A 531 32.21 -6.68 -3.51
N GLN A 532 33.05 -6.74 -2.47
CA GLN A 532 33.54 -7.96 -1.84
C GLN A 532 32.72 -8.43 -0.64
N SER A 533 31.72 -7.67 -0.16
CA SER A 533 31.05 -7.94 1.13
C SER A 533 29.93 -8.97 1.09
N GLY A 534 29.55 -9.48 -0.08
CA GLY A 534 28.42 -10.41 -0.22
C GLY A 534 27.05 -9.74 -0.03
N THR A 535 26.97 -8.41 -0.20
CA THR A 535 25.73 -7.63 -0.11
C THR A 535 25.35 -6.99 -1.45
N VAL A 536 26.05 -7.34 -2.54
CA VAL A 536 25.88 -6.72 -3.86
C VAL A 536 25.02 -7.60 -4.76
N ASP A 537 24.09 -6.98 -5.48
CA ASP A 537 23.23 -7.65 -6.46
C ASP A 537 24.06 -8.34 -7.53
N GLN A 538 23.70 -9.59 -7.89
CA GLN A 538 24.46 -10.37 -8.87
C GLN A 538 24.56 -9.70 -10.24
N ARG A 539 23.54 -8.91 -10.64
CA ARG A 539 23.55 -8.17 -11.91
C ARG A 539 24.61 -7.09 -11.92
N VAL A 540 24.87 -6.45 -10.77
CA VAL A 540 25.96 -5.47 -10.62
C VAL A 540 27.31 -6.16 -10.84
N VAL A 541 27.54 -7.30 -10.16
CA VAL A 541 28.80 -8.06 -10.29
C VAL A 541 29.03 -8.52 -11.73
N ALA A 542 28.02 -9.13 -12.35
CA ALA A 542 28.09 -9.60 -13.73
C ALA A 542 28.29 -8.44 -14.74
N THR A 543 27.60 -7.31 -14.54
CA THR A 543 27.73 -6.14 -15.41
C THR A 543 29.14 -5.55 -15.33
N LEU A 544 29.66 -5.34 -14.11
CA LEU A 544 31.02 -4.84 -13.92
C LEU A 544 32.06 -5.77 -14.54
N ALA A 545 31.87 -7.09 -14.46
CA ALA A 545 32.74 -8.08 -15.10
C ALA A 545 32.78 -7.93 -16.64
N VAL A 546 31.61 -7.73 -17.26
CA VAL A 546 31.49 -7.52 -18.72
C VAL A 546 32.11 -6.18 -19.13
N LEU A 547 31.83 -5.10 -18.42
CA LEU A 547 32.41 -3.79 -18.72
C LEU A 547 33.94 -3.82 -18.61
N ALA A 548 34.47 -4.38 -17.51
CA ALA A 548 35.91 -4.51 -17.28
C ALA A 548 36.62 -5.50 -18.20
N ALA A 549 35.89 -6.35 -18.93
CA ALA A 549 36.46 -7.18 -19.99
C ALA A 549 36.70 -6.41 -21.29
N THR A 550 36.00 -5.29 -21.47
CA THR A 550 36.03 -4.51 -22.71
C THR A 550 36.92 -3.27 -22.59
N GLN A 551 36.84 -2.55 -21.48
CA GLN A 551 37.58 -1.30 -21.24
C GLN A 551 37.86 -1.09 -19.73
N PRO A 552 38.82 -0.24 -19.32
CA PRO A 552 39.07 0.05 -17.90
C PRO A 552 37.86 0.70 -17.20
N VAL A 553 37.48 0.17 -16.05
CA VAL A 553 36.32 0.60 -15.24
C VAL A 553 36.81 1.17 -13.91
N ALA A 554 36.57 2.46 -13.65
CA ALA A 554 36.82 3.08 -12.35
C ALA A 554 35.51 3.12 -11.56
N LEU A 555 35.37 2.25 -10.56
CA LEU A 555 34.18 2.13 -9.72
C LEU A 555 34.25 3.17 -8.58
N GLN A 556 33.26 4.06 -8.48
CA GLN A 556 33.22 5.11 -7.45
C GLN A 556 32.34 4.75 -6.26
N SER A 557 31.22 4.07 -6.47
CA SER A 557 30.34 3.68 -5.37
C SER A 557 29.45 2.50 -5.73
N ILE A 558 29.06 1.71 -4.73
CA ILE A 558 27.93 0.78 -4.77
C ILE A 558 26.96 1.18 -3.67
N SER A 559 25.83 1.74 -4.06
CA SER A 559 24.85 2.39 -3.18
C SER A 559 23.57 1.56 -3.06
N SER A 560 22.83 1.88 -2.00
CA SER A 560 21.48 1.41 -1.71
C SER A 560 20.71 2.55 -1.07
N VAL A 561 19.38 2.47 -1.15
CA VAL A 561 18.52 3.36 -0.38
C VAL A 561 18.56 2.90 1.08
N ALA A 562 18.59 3.82 2.05
CA ALA A 562 18.66 3.47 3.47
C ALA A 562 17.58 2.45 3.91
N ALA A 563 16.38 2.54 3.33
CA ALA A 563 15.30 1.60 3.58
C ALA A 563 15.58 0.17 3.06
N GLU A 564 16.32 0.04 1.95
CA GLU A 564 16.75 -1.25 1.39
C GLU A 564 17.85 -1.87 2.27
N ASP A 565 18.76 -1.04 2.81
CA ASP A 565 19.77 -1.48 3.79
C ASP A 565 19.13 -2.04 5.07
N VAL A 566 18.12 -1.35 5.62
CA VAL A 566 17.38 -1.84 6.79
C VAL A 566 16.67 -3.17 6.49
N ALA A 567 16.18 -3.34 5.26
CA ALA A 567 15.56 -4.58 4.80
C ALA A 567 16.57 -5.72 4.55
N GLY A 568 17.87 -5.40 4.46
CA GLY A 568 18.91 -6.36 4.07
C GLY A 568 18.87 -6.72 2.59
N ALA A 569 18.31 -5.86 1.74
CA ALA A 569 18.24 -6.08 0.31
C ALA A 569 19.62 -5.88 -0.36
N PRO A 570 19.96 -6.66 -1.41
CA PRO A 570 21.22 -6.48 -2.12
C PRO A 570 21.35 -5.10 -2.77
N ARG A 571 22.55 -4.52 -2.70
CA ARG A 571 22.90 -3.23 -3.30
C ARG A 571 22.87 -3.35 -4.82
N ARG A 572 21.96 -2.60 -5.46
CA ARG A 572 21.61 -2.73 -6.88
C ARG A 572 21.91 -1.48 -7.70
N GLU A 573 22.60 -0.50 -7.12
CA GLU A 573 23.06 0.72 -7.79
C GLU A 573 24.59 0.80 -7.74
N PHE A 574 25.21 1.18 -8.85
CA PHE A 574 26.64 1.48 -8.90
C PHE A 574 26.92 2.75 -9.70
N ARG A 575 28.01 3.43 -9.35
CA ARG A 575 28.51 4.60 -10.07
C ARG A 575 29.92 4.35 -10.60
N LEU A 576 30.11 4.65 -11.88
CA LEU A 576 31.41 4.65 -12.55
C LEU A 576 31.85 6.08 -12.81
N THR A 577 33.16 6.30 -12.90
CA THR A 577 33.74 7.56 -13.37
C THR A 577 34.72 7.33 -14.52
N GLY A 578 34.94 8.34 -15.34
CA GLY A 578 35.93 8.27 -16.41
C GLY A 578 35.70 9.26 -17.54
N PRO A 579 36.44 9.11 -18.66
CA PRO A 579 36.25 9.93 -19.85
C PRO A 579 34.84 9.78 -20.44
N SER A 580 34.23 10.89 -20.85
CA SER A 580 32.83 10.93 -21.30
C SER A 580 32.53 9.96 -22.45
N GLU A 581 33.45 9.81 -23.41
CA GLU A 581 33.31 8.87 -24.54
C GLU A 581 33.16 7.41 -24.08
N ARG A 582 33.92 7.01 -23.06
CA ARG A 582 33.84 5.66 -22.45
C ARG A 582 32.52 5.48 -21.74
N LEU A 583 32.11 6.46 -20.93
CA LEU A 583 30.86 6.40 -20.19
C LEU A 583 29.64 6.38 -21.13
N GLN A 584 29.69 7.09 -22.26
CA GLN A 584 28.67 7.01 -23.31
C GLN A 584 28.57 5.62 -23.95
N ALA A 585 29.70 4.97 -24.22
CA ALA A 585 29.71 3.59 -24.72
C ALA A 585 29.10 2.61 -23.70
N PHE A 586 29.44 2.74 -22.41
CA PHE A 586 28.84 1.96 -21.33
C PHE A 586 27.34 2.20 -21.21
N ALA A 587 26.89 3.46 -21.21
CA ALA A 587 25.47 3.80 -21.16
C ALA A 587 24.69 3.21 -22.35
N THR A 588 25.24 3.34 -23.57
CA THR A 588 24.64 2.77 -24.80
C THR A 588 24.49 1.26 -24.71
N PHE A 589 25.51 0.57 -24.22
CA PHE A 589 25.45 -0.87 -23.97
C PHE A 589 24.35 -1.23 -22.96
N LEU A 590 24.29 -0.51 -21.84
CA LEU A 590 23.33 -0.77 -20.75
C LEU A 590 21.88 -0.50 -21.15
N HIS A 591 21.62 0.55 -21.95
CA HIS A 591 20.28 0.85 -22.47
C HIS A 591 19.72 -0.25 -23.38
N ARG A 592 20.58 -1.05 -24.00
CA ARG A 592 20.20 -2.13 -24.92
C ARG A 592 20.02 -3.48 -24.20
N GLN A 593 20.29 -3.55 -22.90
CA GLN A 593 20.08 -4.77 -22.11
C GLN A 593 18.60 -5.06 -21.91
N LYS A 594 18.29 -6.33 -21.65
CA LYS A 594 16.94 -6.86 -21.42
C LYS A 594 16.90 -7.58 -20.07
N SER A 595 15.70 -7.90 -19.58
CA SER A 595 15.54 -8.70 -18.36
C SER A 595 16.43 -9.96 -18.40
N PRO A 596 17.14 -10.30 -17.32
CA PRO A 596 17.15 -9.64 -15.99
C PRO A 596 18.11 -8.44 -15.86
N PHE A 597 18.91 -8.14 -16.88
CA PHE A 597 19.94 -7.08 -16.90
C PHE A 597 19.45 -5.71 -17.41
N GLY A 598 18.14 -5.55 -17.63
CA GLY A 598 17.56 -4.24 -17.96
C GLY A 598 17.70 -3.30 -16.76
N ALA A 599 18.40 -2.18 -16.94
CA ALA A 599 18.52 -1.15 -15.92
C ALA A 599 17.19 -0.40 -15.73
N GLU A 600 16.87 -0.09 -14.48
CA GLU A 600 15.76 0.80 -14.09
C GLU A 600 16.08 2.24 -14.48
N SER A 601 17.31 2.67 -14.17
CA SER A 601 17.81 3.99 -14.53
C SER A 601 19.28 3.94 -14.93
N ILE A 602 19.62 4.81 -15.88
CA ILE A 602 20.99 5.05 -16.35
C ILE A 602 21.11 6.57 -16.42
N ALA A 603 21.91 7.15 -15.53
CA ALA A 603 22.13 8.59 -15.45
C ALA A 603 23.58 8.89 -15.80
N LEU A 604 23.79 9.55 -16.93
CA LEU A 604 25.09 9.92 -17.45
C LEU A 604 25.35 11.42 -17.22
N THR A 605 26.52 11.75 -16.70
CA THR A 605 27.07 13.11 -16.65
C THR A 605 28.38 13.15 -17.43
N ASP A 606 29.03 14.32 -17.50
CA ASP A 606 30.31 14.46 -18.19
C ASP A 606 31.42 13.57 -17.59
N THR A 607 31.34 13.27 -16.30
CA THR A 607 32.38 12.54 -15.56
C THR A 607 31.91 11.23 -14.96
N ASP A 608 30.60 11.02 -14.77
CA ASP A 608 30.07 9.87 -14.05
C ASP A 608 28.92 9.17 -14.80
N LEU A 609 28.79 7.87 -14.55
CA LEU A 609 27.67 7.05 -15.01
C LEU A 609 27.09 6.31 -13.80
N THR A 610 25.85 6.61 -13.44
CA THR A 610 25.12 5.90 -12.37
C THR A 610 24.10 4.95 -12.99
N VAL A 611 24.10 3.70 -12.54
CA VAL A 611 23.25 2.64 -13.08
C VAL A 611 22.54 1.96 -11.92
N ARG A 612 21.23 1.82 -12.02
CA ARG A 612 20.41 1.13 -11.03
C ARG A 612 19.60 0.02 -11.67
N PHE A 613 19.60 -1.16 -11.06
CA PHE A 613 18.75 -2.28 -11.48
C PHE A 613 17.43 -2.31 -10.70
N PRO A 614 16.32 -2.80 -11.29
CA PRO A 614 15.02 -2.89 -10.63
C PRO A 614 15.03 -3.86 -9.44
N PRO A 615 14.15 -3.72 -8.43
CA PRO A 615 14.14 -4.53 -7.21
C PRO A 615 13.56 -5.94 -7.41
N GLY A 616 13.61 -6.47 -8.64
CA GLY A 616 13.04 -7.75 -9.04
C GLY A 616 14.01 -8.95 -8.89
N PRO A 617 13.69 -10.07 -9.55
CA PRO A 617 14.56 -11.24 -9.59
C PRO A 617 15.95 -10.86 -10.09
N SER A 618 16.97 -11.18 -9.31
CA SER A 618 18.37 -10.89 -9.63
C SER A 618 19.26 -12.13 -9.63
N ASP A 619 18.69 -13.32 -9.48
CA ASP A 619 19.47 -14.55 -9.66
C ASP A 619 19.84 -14.70 -11.13
N VAL A 620 21.09 -14.42 -11.42
CA VAL A 620 21.70 -14.61 -12.74
C VAL A 620 22.72 -15.74 -12.70
N GLY A 621 22.73 -16.58 -11.65
CA GLY A 621 23.61 -17.75 -11.55
C GLY A 621 24.92 -17.52 -10.77
N LEU A 622 25.02 -16.46 -9.97
CA LEU A 622 26.19 -16.13 -9.13
C LEU A 622 25.99 -16.47 -7.64
N ARG A 623 25.38 -17.63 -7.35
CA ARG A 623 25.12 -18.13 -5.98
C ARG A 623 26.13 -19.17 -5.47
N GLY A 624 26.86 -19.83 -6.38
CA GLY A 624 27.84 -20.87 -6.04
C GLY A 624 29.18 -20.30 -5.59
N GLU A 625 30.11 -21.18 -5.22
CA GLU A 625 31.52 -20.81 -5.11
C GLU A 625 32.18 -20.90 -6.50
N PRO A 626 33.19 -20.07 -6.80
CA PRO A 626 34.01 -20.27 -7.99
C PRO A 626 34.81 -21.58 -7.89
N PRO A 627 35.20 -22.17 -9.03
CA PRO A 627 35.99 -23.40 -9.05
C PRO A 627 37.31 -23.26 -8.27
N GLN A 628 37.68 -24.28 -7.48
CA GLN A 628 38.92 -24.27 -6.68
C GLN A 628 40.19 -24.34 -7.54
N ALA A 629 40.10 -24.86 -8.77
CA ALA A 629 41.23 -25.01 -9.70
C ALA A 629 40.88 -24.43 -11.08
N ALA A 630 41.24 -23.17 -11.32
CA ALA A 630 41.00 -22.46 -12.60
C ALA A 630 41.82 -22.97 -13.80
N ASN A 631 42.64 -24.02 -13.62
CA ASN A 631 43.61 -24.50 -14.62
C ASN A 631 43.16 -25.76 -15.39
N GLY A 632 41.93 -26.24 -15.21
CA GLY A 632 41.37 -27.36 -15.99
C GLY A 632 40.42 -26.91 -17.10
N THR A 633 39.98 -27.83 -17.95
CA THR A 633 38.99 -27.58 -19.02
C THR A 633 37.72 -28.40 -18.78
N ALA A 634 36.61 -27.87 -19.25
CA ALA A 634 35.30 -28.52 -19.35
C ALA A 634 34.90 -28.65 -20.83
N ALA A 635 33.93 -29.51 -21.11
CA ALA A 635 33.30 -29.62 -22.42
C ALA A 635 31.88 -29.04 -22.34
N VAL A 636 31.54 -28.11 -23.24
CA VAL A 636 30.21 -27.48 -23.30
C VAL A 636 29.65 -27.62 -24.71
N ARG A 637 28.38 -27.98 -24.84
CA ARG A 637 27.63 -27.87 -26.10
C ARG A 637 26.40 -26.99 -25.91
N ILE A 638 25.87 -26.46 -27.01
CA ILE A 638 24.69 -25.59 -27.01
C ILE A 638 23.48 -26.33 -27.59
N SER A 639 22.32 -26.12 -26.98
CA SER A 639 21.01 -26.53 -27.52
C SER A 639 20.11 -25.29 -27.55
N ASP A 640 20.00 -24.61 -28.68
CA ASP A 640 19.25 -23.35 -28.83
C ASP A 640 17.84 -23.59 -29.39
N VAL A 641 16.96 -23.98 -28.48
CA VAL A 641 15.57 -24.35 -28.77
C VAL A 641 14.60 -23.16 -28.70
N ARG A 642 15.10 -21.96 -29.02
CA ARG A 642 14.30 -20.72 -29.06
C ARG A 642 13.33 -20.71 -30.24
N ARG A 643 12.19 -20.05 -30.05
CA ARG A 643 11.12 -19.88 -31.06
C ARG A 643 11.30 -18.62 -31.93
N ASP A 644 12.06 -17.63 -31.45
CA ASP A 644 12.26 -16.31 -32.08
C ASP A 644 13.68 -16.11 -32.65
N VAL A 645 13.86 -15.03 -33.42
CA VAL A 645 15.03 -14.69 -34.27
C VAL A 645 16.38 -15.22 -33.72
N PRO A 646 17.16 -15.96 -34.53
CA PRO A 646 18.42 -16.53 -34.11
C PRO A 646 19.39 -15.42 -33.69
N ALA A 647 19.99 -15.57 -32.51
CA ALA A 647 21.27 -14.92 -32.26
C ALA A 647 22.31 -15.62 -33.15
N ASP A 648 23.29 -14.88 -33.65
CA ASP A 648 24.25 -15.44 -34.58
C ASP A 648 25.52 -15.92 -33.88
N ARG A 649 25.77 -15.45 -32.65
CA ARG A 649 26.85 -15.93 -31.78
C ARG A 649 26.57 -15.73 -30.30
N LEU A 650 27.26 -16.52 -29.49
CA LEU A 650 27.40 -16.37 -28.05
C LEU A 650 28.81 -15.85 -27.72
N GLU A 651 28.90 -14.92 -26.77
CA GLU A 651 30.16 -14.51 -26.15
C GLU A 651 30.13 -14.88 -24.67
N PHE A 652 31.24 -15.40 -24.17
CA PHE A 652 31.42 -15.81 -22.78
C PHE A 652 32.52 -14.97 -22.13
N VAL A 653 32.15 -14.16 -21.16
CA VAL A 653 33.07 -13.30 -20.42
C VAL A 653 33.42 -13.94 -19.08
N ARG A 654 34.69 -14.24 -18.84
CA ARG A 654 35.15 -14.75 -17.54
C ARG A 654 35.10 -13.68 -16.46
N LEU A 655 34.60 -14.03 -15.28
CA LEU A 655 34.58 -13.14 -14.12
C LEU A 655 36.00 -12.81 -13.63
N ASP A 656 36.89 -13.80 -13.59
CA ASP A 656 38.28 -13.65 -13.13
C ASP A 656 39.23 -12.93 -14.11
N GLY A 657 38.76 -12.56 -15.30
CA GLY A 657 39.55 -11.85 -16.31
C GLY A 657 40.47 -12.74 -17.14
N GLY A 658 40.38 -14.07 -16.99
CA GLY A 658 40.99 -15.00 -17.93
C GLY A 658 40.43 -14.84 -19.36
N PRO A 659 41.02 -15.53 -20.35
CA PRO A 659 40.57 -15.44 -21.74
C PRO A 659 39.10 -15.86 -21.87
N GLY A 660 38.28 -14.98 -22.44
CA GLY A 660 36.90 -15.28 -22.82
C GLY A 660 36.82 -16.21 -24.03
N ALA A 661 35.62 -16.42 -24.55
CA ALA A 661 35.39 -17.28 -25.70
C ALA A 661 34.18 -16.83 -26.52
N SER A 662 34.16 -17.16 -27.80
CA SER A 662 33.04 -16.94 -28.72
C SER A 662 32.58 -18.27 -29.33
N LEU A 663 31.31 -18.34 -29.70
CA LEU A 663 30.74 -19.48 -30.40
C LEU A 663 29.68 -19.01 -31.41
N PRO A 664 29.89 -19.19 -32.72
CA PRO A 664 28.83 -18.98 -33.70
C PRO A 664 27.71 -20.00 -33.49
N LEU A 665 26.47 -19.54 -33.59
CA LEU A 665 25.30 -20.42 -33.57
C LEU A 665 25.04 -20.90 -35.00
N THR A 666 24.87 -22.21 -35.17
CA THR A 666 24.67 -22.87 -36.47
C THR A 666 23.37 -23.65 -36.47
N ALA A 667 22.74 -23.86 -37.63
CA ALA A 667 21.43 -24.52 -37.74
C ALA A 667 21.38 -26.01 -37.32
N THR A 668 22.52 -26.62 -37.01
CA THR A 668 22.59 -28.00 -36.48
C THR A 668 22.63 -27.97 -34.96
N GLU A 669 21.52 -28.29 -34.33
CA GLU A 669 21.38 -28.30 -32.89
C GLU A 669 20.81 -29.63 -32.38
N PRO A 670 21.32 -30.17 -31.25
CA PRO A 670 22.40 -29.60 -30.41
C PRO A 670 23.78 -29.56 -31.09
N SER A 671 24.62 -28.61 -30.71
CA SER A 671 25.98 -28.46 -31.26
C SER A 671 26.90 -29.62 -30.80
N ASP A 672 28.02 -29.79 -31.49
CA ASP A 672 29.12 -30.59 -30.96
C ASP A 672 29.68 -29.95 -29.67
N TYR A 673 30.28 -30.78 -28.80
CA TYR A 673 30.99 -30.31 -27.63
C TYR A 673 32.22 -29.47 -28.02
N ARG A 674 32.45 -28.38 -27.29
CA ARG A 674 33.60 -27.49 -27.40
C ARG A 674 34.33 -27.41 -26.06
N GLN A 675 35.66 -27.36 -26.09
CA GLN A 675 36.45 -27.17 -24.87
C GLN A 675 36.35 -25.72 -24.40
N MET A 676 36.08 -25.55 -23.11
CA MET A 676 35.97 -24.29 -22.39
C MET A 676 36.83 -24.37 -21.13
N PRO A 677 37.67 -23.38 -20.81
CA PRO A 677 38.38 -23.38 -19.53
C PRO A 677 37.42 -23.43 -18.34
N ALA A 678 37.79 -24.12 -17.26
CA ALA A 678 37.02 -24.10 -16.01
C ALA A 678 36.95 -22.66 -15.46
N GLY A 679 35.78 -22.26 -14.98
CA GLY A 679 35.54 -20.90 -14.53
C GLY A 679 34.07 -20.51 -14.51
N THR A 680 33.82 -19.27 -14.11
CA THR A 680 32.50 -18.66 -14.11
C THR A 680 32.43 -17.61 -15.21
N TYR A 681 31.37 -17.68 -16.01
CA TYR A 681 31.20 -16.90 -17.23
C TYR A 681 29.88 -16.15 -17.21
N VAL A 682 29.88 -14.89 -17.66
CA VAL A 682 28.66 -14.20 -18.10
C VAL A 682 28.48 -14.47 -19.59
N MET A 683 27.34 -15.06 -19.94
CA MET A 683 26.93 -15.30 -21.33
C MET A 683 26.23 -14.08 -21.90
N THR A 684 26.62 -13.69 -23.11
CA THR A 684 25.91 -12.69 -23.91
C THR A 684 25.54 -13.25 -25.28
N THR A 685 24.37 -12.87 -25.79
CA THR A 685 23.94 -13.16 -27.16
C THR A 685 24.22 -11.97 -28.06
N VAL A 686 24.73 -12.19 -29.27
CA VAL A 686 24.93 -11.12 -30.27
C VAL A 686 24.19 -11.48 -31.56
N ALA A 687 23.31 -10.59 -32.02
CA ALA A 687 22.65 -10.72 -33.32
C ALA A 687 23.46 -9.93 -34.38
N GLN A 688 23.73 -10.51 -35.55
CA GLN A 688 24.47 -9.90 -36.66
C GLN A 688 23.81 -8.61 -37.16
N ARG A 689 22.47 -8.52 -37.12
CA ARG A 689 21.75 -7.32 -37.58
C ARG A 689 21.94 -6.12 -36.67
N SER A 690 22.06 -6.32 -35.36
CA SER A 690 22.25 -5.24 -34.39
C SER A 690 23.73 -5.04 -34.02
N GLY A 691 24.51 -6.12 -34.02
CA GLY A 691 25.90 -6.16 -33.54
C GLY A 691 26.03 -5.98 -32.03
N VAL A 692 24.91 -5.88 -31.29
CA VAL A 692 24.91 -5.50 -29.87
C VAL A 692 24.88 -6.73 -28.97
N PRO A 693 25.81 -6.87 -28.01
CA PRO A 693 25.75 -7.92 -27.01
C PRO A 693 24.65 -7.66 -25.97
N VAL A 694 23.84 -8.68 -25.72
CA VAL A 694 22.81 -8.68 -24.67
C VAL A 694 23.17 -9.75 -23.63
N MET A 695 23.42 -9.33 -22.39
CA MET A 695 23.70 -10.21 -21.26
C MET A 695 22.47 -11.06 -20.94
N ARG A 696 22.69 -12.36 -20.69
CA ARG A 696 21.60 -13.31 -20.42
C ARG A 696 21.71 -13.91 -19.04
N GLN A 697 22.81 -14.59 -18.76
CA GLN A 697 22.97 -15.35 -17.52
C GLN A 697 24.44 -15.65 -17.27
N ALA A 698 24.78 -15.87 -16.00
CA ALA A 698 26.07 -16.41 -15.59
C ALA A 698 25.97 -17.90 -15.26
N PHE A 699 27.05 -18.63 -15.51
CA PHE A 699 27.15 -20.05 -15.18
C PHE A 699 28.58 -20.41 -14.80
N THR A 700 28.73 -21.51 -14.05
CA THR A 700 30.02 -22.05 -13.63
C THR A 700 30.23 -23.42 -14.25
N VAL A 701 31.41 -23.65 -14.83
CA VAL A 701 31.85 -24.95 -15.33
C VAL A 701 33.06 -25.44 -14.55
N GLU A 702 32.99 -26.69 -14.09
CA GLU A 702 34.04 -27.34 -13.30
C GLU A 702 35.01 -28.12 -14.20
N PRO A 703 36.28 -28.24 -13.81
CA PRO A 703 37.27 -28.97 -14.60
C PRO A 703 36.88 -30.45 -14.74
N GLY A 704 36.93 -30.98 -15.97
CA GLY A 704 36.56 -32.36 -16.29
C GLY A 704 35.05 -32.62 -16.39
N GLY A 705 34.21 -31.60 -16.19
CA GLY A 705 32.76 -31.70 -16.39
C GLY A 705 32.37 -31.59 -17.87
N THR A 706 31.25 -32.22 -18.22
CA THR A 706 30.60 -32.07 -19.53
C THR A 706 29.22 -31.48 -19.34
N TYR A 707 28.84 -30.47 -20.13
CA TYR A 707 27.62 -29.69 -19.93
C TYR A 707 26.86 -29.41 -21.23
N THR A 708 25.54 -29.36 -21.12
CA THR A 708 24.66 -28.81 -22.14
C THR A 708 24.13 -27.47 -21.67
N LEU A 709 24.37 -26.41 -22.45
CA LEU A 709 23.76 -25.11 -22.26
C LEU A 709 22.55 -24.99 -23.18
N ALA A 710 21.36 -25.15 -22.61
CA ALA A 710 20.11 -25.02 -23.34
C ALA A 710 19.62 -23.57 -23.31
N MET A 711 19.10 -23.06 -24.42
CA MET A 711 18.50 -21.73 -24.51
C MET A 711 17.04 -21.85 -24.96
N PHE A 712 16.15 -21.16 -24.25
CA PHE A 712 14.71 -21.16 -24.47
C PHE A 712 14.19 -19.73 -24.69
N SER A 713 13.10 -19.59 -25.44
CA SER A 713 12.34 -18.33 -25.51
C SER A 713 11.60 -18.12 -24.19
N ALA A 714 11.87 -17.02 -23.51
CA ALA A 714 11.17 -16.63 -22.29
C ALA A 714 10.22 -15.46 -22.58
N GLY A 715 9.15 -15.30 -21.78
CA GLY A 715 8.38 -14.06 -21.67
C GLY A 715 7.85 -13.42 -22.97
N GLU A 716 7.94 -12.10 -23.06
CA GLU A 716 7.65 -11.27 -24.25
C GLU A 716 8.76 -11.43 -25.32
N GLU A 717 8.50 -11.01 -26.57
CA GLU A 717 9.43 -11.18 -27.71
C GLU A 717 10.90 -10.81 -27.38
N GLY A 718 11.80 -11.80 -27.47
CA GLY A 718 13.26 -11.60 -27.37
C GLY A 718 13.91 -11.83 -26.00
N GLU A 719 13.17 -12.24 -24.97
CA GLU A 719 13.79 -12.75 -23.74
C GLU A 719 14.30 -14.18 -23.93
N VAL A 720 15.44 -14.48 -23.33
CA VAL A 720 16.13 -15.77 -23.46
C VAL A 720 16.45 -16.29 -22.08
N ALA A 721 15.92 -17.47 -21.75
CA ALA A 721 16.30 -18.21 -20.56
C ALA A 721 17.38 -19.22 -20.94
N ALA A 722 18.51 -19.23 -20.24
CA ALA A 722 19.55 -20.21 -20.42
C ALA A 722 19.56 -21.20 -19.24
N GLN A 723 19.90 -22.45 -19.50
CA GLN A 723 20.06 -23.45 -18.45
C GLN A 723 21.31 -24.28 -18.73
N LEU A 724 22.28 -24.19 -17.84
CA LEU A 724 23.45 -25.05 -17.87
C LEU A 724 23.13 -26.31 -17.07
N VAL A 725 23.09 -27.46 -17.73
CA VAL A 725 22.86 -28.76 -17.10
C VAL A 725 24.07 -29.69 -17.28
N PRO A 726 24.50 -30.42 -16.24
CA PRO A 726 25.60 -31.36 -16.36
C PRO A 726 25.16 -32.61 -17.15
N ASP A 727 25.99 -33.02 -18.10
CA ASP A 727 25.88 -34.27 -18.85
C ASP A 727 26.68 -35.40 -18.19
N THR A 728 27.85 -35.05 -17.64
CA THR A 728 28.69 -35.96 -16.87
C THR A 728 29.39 -35.15 -15.79
N ALA A 729 29.36 -35.67 -14.55
CA ALA A 729 30.00 -35.01 -13.43
C ALA A 729 31.54 -35.04 -13.56
N PRO A 730 32.25 -34.03 -13.02
CA PRO A 730 33.71 -34.01 -13.00
C PRO A 730 34.33 -35.32 -12.50
N GLY A 731 35.19 -35.93 -13.32
CA GLY A 731 35.94 -37.13 -12.93
C GLY A 731 35.13 -38.44 -12.86
N GLN A 732 33.87 -38.45 -13.31
CA GLN A 732 33.08 -39.68 -13.48
C GLN A 732 33.01 -40.08 -14.95
N PRO A 733 33.03 -41.38 -15.29
CA PRO A 733 32.72 -41.81 -16.65
C PRO A 733 31.27 -41.47 -17.01
N PRO A 734 30.95 -41.26 -18.30
CA PRO A 734 29.58 -41.00 -18.73
C PRO A 734 28.66 -42.13 -18.25
N PRO A 735 27.53 -41.83 -17.60
CA PRO A 735 26.56 -42.86 -17.25
C PRO A 735 25.99 -43.48 -18.54
N GLY A 736 26.16 -44.78 -18.73
CA GLY A 736 25.44 -45.53 -19.77
C GLY A 736 24.03 -45.89 -19.32
N GLN A 737 23.12 -46.15 -20.25
CA GLN A 737 21.73 -46.56 -19.94
C GLN A 737 20.97 -45.53 -19.10
N VAL A 738 21.11 -44.26 -19.46
CA VAL A 738 20.33 -43.18 -18.85
C VAL A 738 19.76 -42.24 -19.91
N VAL A 739 18.58 -41.72 -19.65
CA VAL A 739 17.86 -40.82 -20.54
C VAL A 739 17.37 -39.61 -19.76
N ARG A 740 17.40 -38.43 -20.38
CA ARG A 740 16.68 -37.25 -19.89
C ARG A 740 15.85 -36.61 -21.00
N LEU A 741 14.88 -35.80 -20.60
CA LEU A 741 14.06 -34.98 -21.48
C LEU A 741 14.51 -33.52 -21.41
N LEU A 742 14.70 -32.89 -22.57
CA LEU A 742 14.75 -31.45 -22.75
C LEU A 742 13.46 -31.05 -23.49
N GLN A 743 12.53 -30.41 -22.77
CA GLN A 743 11.22 -30.06 -23.30
C GLN A 743 11.17 -28.61 -23.83
N ALA A 744 11.15 -28.48 -25.16
CA ALA A 744 11.05 -27.23 -25.91
C ALA A 744 9.84 -27.16 -26.86
N SER A 745 8.91 -28.11 -26.82
CA SER A 745 7.61 -28.01 -27.49
C SER A 745 6.67 -27.21 -26.60
N GLY A 746 6.17 -26.07 -27.10
CA GLY A 746 5.25 -25.24 -26.33
C GLY A 746 3.92 -24.95 -27.01
N ALA A 747 3.76 -25.31 -28.29
CA ALA A 747 2.52 -25.08 -29.03
C ALA A 747 1.36 -25.97 -28.53
N SER A 748 1.68 -27.12 -27.93
CA SER A 748 0.68 -28.13 -27.49
C SER A 748 0.40 -28.13 -25.98
N GLY A 749 0.86 -27.11 -25.25
CA GLY A 749 0.77 -27.06 -23.78
C GLY A 749 1.72 -28.04 -23.06
N PRO A 750 1.51 -28.31 -21.76
CA PRO A 750 2.30 -29.30 -21.01
C PRO A 750 2.16 -30.71 -21.59
N VAL A 751 3.27 -31.45 -21.60
CA VAL A 751 3.33 -32.78 -22.24
C VAL A 751 3.62 -33.89 -21.22
N LYS A 752 3.14 -35.09 -21.51
CA LYS A 752 3.61 -36.32 -20.89
C LYS A 752 4.46 -37.09 -21.90
N LEU A 753 5.62 -37.58 -21.47
CA LEU A 753 6.49 -38.44 -22.29
C LEU A 753 6.72 -39.77 -21.59
N ALA A 754 6.34 -40.87 -22.25
CA ALA A 754 6.60 -42.24 -21.82
C ALA A 754 7.39 -43.02 -22.87
N LEU A 755 8.25 -43.94 -22.44
CA LEU A 755 8.99 -44.86 -23.29
C LEU A 755 8.44 -46.29 -23.12
N ASN A 756 7.95 -46.87 -24.21
CA ASN A 756 7.33 -48.19 -24.20
C ASN A 756 8.28 -49.21 -24.86
N ALA A 757 8.70 -50.23 -24.10
CA ALA A 757 9.42 -51.38 -24.65
C ALA A 757 8.43 -52.40 -25.22
N ALA A 758 8.83 -53.14 -26.25
CA ALA A 758 8.02 -54.25 -26.78
C ALA A 758 7.78 -55.32 -25.69
N GLY A 759 6.57 -55.37 -25.13
CA GLY A 759 6.16 -56.33 -24.10
C GLY A 759 6.59 -55.98 -22.66
N GLY A 760 7.05 -54.76 -22.39
CA GLY A 760 7.41 -54.27 -21.05
C GLY A 760 6.43 -53.20 -20.52
N GLU A 761 6.53 -52.89 -19.22
CA GLU A 761 5.79 -51.77 -18.61
C GLU A 761 6.33 -50.43 -19.13
N PRO A 762 5.46 -49.42 -19.36
CA PRO A 762 5.87 -48.10 -19.86
C PRO A 762 6.66 -47.31 -18.80
N THR A 763 7.81 -46.74 -19.18
CA THR A 763 8.57 -45.83 -18.31
C THR A 763 8.14 -44.39 -18.58
N VAL A 764 7.51 -43.72 -17.62
CA VAL A 764 7.20 -42.28 -17.74
C VAL A 764 8.45 -41.47 -17.41
N LEU A 765 8.99 -40.76 -18.40
CA LEU A 765 10.16 -39.88 -18.23
C LEU A 765 9.78 -38.54 -17.60
N ALA A 766 8.63 -37.99 -18.02
CA ALA A 766 8.06 -36.79 -17.44
C ALA A 766 6.55 -36.79 -17.58
N ASP A 767 5.86 -36.30 -16.55
CA ASP A 767 4.42 -36.09 -16.55
C ASP A 767 4.13 -34.61 -16.30
N ASN A 768 3.27 -34.01 -17.11
CA ASN A 768 2.96 -32.58 -17.08
C ASN A 768 4.20 -31.67 -17.26
N ALA A 769 5.10 -32.01 -18.18
CA ALA A 769 6.29 -31.25 -18.50
C ALA A 769 5.98 -29.97 -19.29
N SER A 770 6.20 -28.81 -18.67
CA SER A 770 6.07 -27.50 -19.29
C SER A 770 7.28 -27.16 -20.18
N TYR A 771 7.08 -26.26 -21.14
CA TYR A 771 8.16 -25.68 -21.95
C TYR A 771 9.27 -25.10 -21.06
N GLY A 772 10.54 -25.38 -21.40
CA GLY A 772 11.69 -24.96 -20.62
C GLY A 772 12.14 -25.97 -19.55
N LEU A 773 11.44 -27.09 -19.37
CA LEU A 773 11.85 -28.14 -18.44
C LEU A 773 13.03 -28.95 -19.01
N ILE A 774 14.05 -29.18 -18.17
CA ILE A 774 15.09 -30.19 -18.40
C ILE A 774 15.09 -31.14 -17.21
N THR A 775 14.88 -32.43 -17.46
CA THR A 775 14.94 -33.42 -16.38
C THR A 775 16.39 -33.78 -16.04
N GLY A 776 16.61 -34.31 -14.84
CA GLY A 776 17.81 -35.09 -14.59
C GLY A 776 17.83 -36.37 -15.44
N TYR A 777 19.00 -37.02 -15.51
CA TYR A 777 19.10 -38.34 -16.11
C TYR A 777 18.41 -39.39 -15.24
N GLY A 778 17.48 -40.14 -15.83
CA GLY A 778 16.86 -41.31 -15.24
C GLY A 778 17.43 -42.61 -15.84
N PRO A 779 17.52 -43.70 -15.07
CA PRO A 779 17.96 -44.98 -15.60
C PRO A 779 16.96 -45.50 -16.63
N GLN A 780 17.47 -45.92 -17.78
CA GLN A 780 16.67 -46.53 -18.84
C GLN A 780 17.53 -47.60 -19.53
N PRO A 781 17.13 -48.89 -19.50
CA PRO A 781 17.89 -49.96 -20.14
C PRO A 781 18.17 -49.69 -21.61
N ALA A 782 19.27 -50.24 -22.13
CA ALA A 782 19.57 -50.14 -23.55
C ALA A 782 18.53 -50.91 -24.38
N GLY A 783 18.06 -50.32 -25.48
CA GLY A 783 17.07 -50.94 -26.36
C GLY A 783 16.29 -49.94 -27.21
N SER A 784 15.45 -50.46 -28.10
CA SER A 784 14.52 -49.66 -28.91
C SER A 784 13.18 -49.52 -28.19
N TYR A 785 12.68 -48.30 -28.12
CA TYR A 785 11.45 -47.91 -27.43
C TYR A 785 10.54 -47.16 -28.39
N ASP A 786 9.23 -47.27 -28.18
CA ASP A 786 8.24 -46.37 -28.74
C ASP A 786 7.99 -45.23 -27.75
N ALA A 787 8.38 -44.01 -28.14
CA ALA A 787 8.18 -42.82 -27.32
C ALA A 787 6.78 -42.27 -27.56
N VAL A 788 5.95 -42.33 -26.51
CA VAL A 788 4.59 -41.86 -26.49
C VAL A 788 4.54 -40.46 -25.88
N ILE A 789 4.21 -39.48 -26.70
CA ILE A 789 4.03 -38.09 -26.30
C ILE A 789 2.53 -37.81 -26.22
N THR A 790 2.04 -37.39 -25.07
CA THR A 790 0.63 -37.01 -24.89
C THR A 790 0.53 -35.54 -24.54
N ALA A 791 -0.27 -34.78 -25.30
CA ALA A 791 -0.53 -33.36 -25.07
C ALA A 791 -1.88 -32.98 -25.65
N ASP A 792 -2.65 -32.14 -24.95
CA ASP A 792 -3.96 -31.63 -25.38
C ASP A 792 -4.93 -32.73 -25.91
N GLY A 793 -4.97 -33.88 -25.21
CA GLY A 793 -5.82 -35.02 -25.58
C GLY A 793 -5.41 -35.77 -26.86
N ARG A 794 -4.24 -35.47 -27.44
CA ARG A 794 -3.66 -36.12 -28.61
C ARG A 794 -2.38 -36.87 -28.26
N GLU A 795 -2.06 -37.89 -29.06
CA GLU A 795 -0.93 -38.79 -28.84
C GLU A 795 -0.06 -38.87 -30.11
N TRP A 796 1.26 -38.84 -29.92
CA TRP A 796 2.26 -39.00 -30.99
C TRP A 796 3.26 -40.08 -30.60
N HIS A 797 3.59 -40.94 -31.57
CA HIS A 797 4.50 -42.08 -31.40
C HIS A 797 5.74 -41.89 -32.25
N GLN A 798 6.92 -41.99 -31.64
CA GLN A 798 8.21 -41.85 -32.33
C GLN A 798 9.21 -42.88 -31.81
N PRO A 799 9.94 -43.59 -32.68
CA PRO A 799 10.94 -44.56 -32.25
C PRO A 799 12.15 -43.86 -31.60
N VAL A 800 12.65 -44.44 -30.50
CA VAL A 800 13.83 -43.95 -29.77
C VAL A 800 14.73 -45.13 -29.41
N ASP A 801 16.04 -45.00 -29.61
CA ASP A 801 17.01 -46.06 -29.33
C ASP A 801 17.95 -45.68 -28.19
N VAL A 802 17.80 -46.26 -27.01
CA VAL A 802 18.68 -45.98 -25.87
C VAL A 802 19.97 -46.81 -26.00
N PRO A 803 21.17 -46.20 -26.12
CA PRO A 803 22.43 -46.91 -26.23
C PRO A 803 22.92 -47.43 -24.88
N ALA A 804 23.74 -48.49 -24.90
CA ALA A 804 24.28 -49.12 -23.69
C ALA A 804 25.44 -48.36 -23.04
N ASP A 805 26.12 -47.51 -23.82
CA ASP A 805 27.44 -46.94 -23.51
C ASP A 805 27.44 -45.41 -23.39
N ALA A 806 26.28 -44.76 -23.54
CA ALA A 806 26.19 -43.31 -23.54
C ALA A 806 24.90 -42.78 -22.88
N PRO A 807 24.96 -41.62 -22.20
CA PRO A 807 23.77 -40.89 -21.82
C PRO A 807 23.07 -40.34 -23.07
N THR A 808 21.74 -40.23 -23.00
CA THR A 808 20.91 -39.75 -24.11
C THR A 808 19.99 -38.62 -23.67
N THR A 809 20.01 -37.53 -24.42
CA THR A 809 19.05 -36.43 -24.29
C THR A 809 18.01 -36.56 -25.39
N LEU A 810 16.74 -36.63 -24.99
CA LEU A 810 15.60 -36.51 -25.87
C LEU A 810 15.15 -35.05 -25.88
N VAL A 811 15.35 -34.36 -27.00
CA VAL A 811 14.93 -32.99 -27.23
C VAL A 811 13.55 -33.01 -27.89
N LEU A 812 12.53 -32.54 -27.19
CA LEU A 812 11.18 -32.43 -27.74
C LEU A 812 10.96 -30.99 -28.20
N ALA A 813 10.64 -30.77 -29.48
CA ALA A 813 10.43 -29.44 -30.05
C ALA A 813 9.11 -29.36 -30.85
N ASP A 814 8.67 -28.15 -31.17
CA ASP A 814 7.47 -27.94 -31.99
C ASP A 814 7.72 -28.40 -33.45
N GLY A 815 6.87 -29.27 -33.98
CA GLY A 815 6.90 -29.73 -35.37
C GLY A 815 5.62 -29.34 -36.13
N ARG A 816 5.63 -29.54 -37.45
CA ARG A 816 4.50 -29.17 -38.33
C ARG A 816 3.20 -29.91 -38.00
N ASP A 817 3.31 -31.17 -37.56
CA ASP A 817 2.17 -32.06 -37.28
C ASP A 817 2.00 -32.36 -35.77
N GLY A 818 2.70 -31.60 -34.91
CA GLY A 818 2.75 -31.78 -33.47
C GLY A 818 4.19 -31.91 -32.94
N PRO A 819 4.36 -32.22 -31.63
CA PRO A 819 5.67 -32.33 -31.00
C PRO A 819 6.57 -33.36 -31.71
N THR A 820 7.81 -32.98 -32.01
CA THR A 820 8.83 -33.82 -32.68
C THR A 820 10.00 -34.07 -31.76
N LEU A 821 10.44 -35.33 -31.68
CA LEU A 821 11.48 -35.79 -30.77
C LEU A 821 12.80 -35.98 -31.54
N TYR A 822 13.86 -35.35 -31.05
CA TYR A 822 15.21 -35.49 -31.55
C TYR A 822 16.08 -36.17 -30.48
N GLN A 823 16.89 -37.14 -30.90
CA GLN A 823 17.76 -37.85 -29.98
C GLN A 823 19.21 -37.40 -30.15
N THR A 824 19.86 -37.08 -29.03
CA THR A 824 21.28 -36.72 -29.00
C THR A 824 22.04 -37.64 -28.04
N ARG A 825 23.23 -38.10 -28.45
CA ARG A 825 24.16 -38.84 -27.59
C ARG A 825 25.06 -37.86 -26.85
N ASP A 826 25.19 -38.03 -25.54
CA ASP A 826 25.79 -37.02 -24.66
C ASP A 826 27.22 -37.42 -24.30
N VAL A 827 28.06 -37.58 -25.32
CA VAL A 827 29.46 -38.00 -25.18
C VAL A 827 30.36 -36.92 -25.77
N ALA A 828 31.19 -36.31 -24.93
CA ALA A 828 32.24 -35.42 -25.39
C ALA A 828 33.38 -36.24 -26.01
N ALA A 829 33.42 -36.32 -27.36
CA ALA A 829 34.64 -36.69 -28.08
C ALA A 829 35.70 -35.59 -27.90
N ALA A 830 36.91 -35.74 -28.46
CA ALA A 830 37.99 -34.74 -28.40
C ALA A 830 37.52 -33.37 -28.97
N ALA A 831 36.93 -32.56 -28.11
CA ALA A 831 36.24 -31.33 -28.46
C ALA A 831 37.25 -30.24 -28.83
N PRO A 832 37.11 -29.55 -29.98
CA PRO A 832 37.97 -28.42 -30.30
C PRO A 832 37.70 -27.26 -29.32
N PRO A 833 38.70 -26.39 -29.06
CA PRO A 833 38.51 -25.20 -28.23
C PRO A 833 37.46 -24.26 -28.84
N LEU A 834 36.81 -23.46 -28.02
CA LEU A 834 35.96 -22.35 -28.48
C LEU A 834 36.77 -21.31 -29.28
N ASP A 835 36.06 -20.50 -30.07
CA ASP A 835 36.67 -19.44 -30.86
C ASP A 835 37.16 -18.31 -29.91
N PRO A 836 38.17 -17.52 -30.31
CA PRO A 836 38.62 -16.39 -29.50
C PRO A 836 37.49 -15.36 -29.30
N PRO A 837 37.48 -14.64 -28.16
CA PRO A 837 36.43 -13.68 -27.85
C PRO A 837 36.38 -12.55 -28.89
N ALA A 838 35.17 -12.15 -29.28
CA ALA A 838 34.92 -11.08 -30.25
C ALA A 838 33.94 -10.01 -29.71
N LEU A 839 33.80 -9.95 -28.39
CA LEU A 839 32.96 -8.97 -27.70
C LEU A 839 33.48 -7.55 -27.91
N ALA A 840 32.64 -6.69 -28.49
CA ALA A 840 32.90 -5.26 -28.63
C ALA A 840 31.67 -4.47 -28.14
N LEU A 841 31.91 -3.34 -27.46
CA LEU A 841 30.85 -2.42 -27.10
C LEU A 841 30.44 -1.57 -28.31
N PRO A 842 29.16 -1.19 -28.42
CA PRO A 842 28.73 -0.24 -29.45
C PRO A 842 29.43 1.12 -29.24
N PRO A 843 29.68 1.89 -30.31
CA PRO A 843 30.16 3.25 -30.18
C PRO A 843 29.13 4.09 -29.39
N GLY A 844 29.62 5.10 -28.66
CA GLY A 844 28.75 6.05 -27.97
C GLY A 844 27.90 6.81 -28.98
N GLU A 845 26.58 6.65 -28.91
CA GLU A 845 25.64 7.49 -29.65
C GLU A 845 25.16 8.61 -28.72
N PRO A 846 25.15 9.89 -29.16
CA PRO A 846 24.53 10.94 -28.38
C PRO A 846 23.05 10.61 -28.19
N GLU A 847 22.60 10.67 -26.94
CA GLU A 847 21.24 10.31 -26.55
C GLU A 847 20.23 11.14 -27.37
N PRO A 848 19.23 10.53 -28.04
CA PRO A 848 18.05 11.29 -28.43
C PRO A 848 17.33 11.70 -27.15
N ASP A 849 17.07 13.00 -26.98
CA ASP A 849 16.33 13.63 -25.86
C ASP A 849 15.14 12.76 -25.40
N LYS A 850 15.40 11.78 -24.54
CA LYS A 850 14.37 11.08 -23.79
C LYS A 850 14.11 11.96 -22.61
N LEU A 851 13.13 12.85 -22.84
CA LEU A 851 12.36 13.61 -21.85
C LEU A 851 12.76 13.19 -20.44
N SER A 852 13.73 13.91 -19.88
CA SER A 852 14.04 13.85 -18.47
C SER A 852 12.69 13.91 -17.77
N ALA A 853 12.32 12.84 -17.05
CA ALA A 853 11.11 12.84 -16.27
C ALA A 853 11.20 14.09 -15.41
N LYS A 854 10.32 15.07 -15.69
CA LYS A 854 10.29 16.32 -14.94
C LYS A 854 10.25 15.92 -13.48
N PRO A 855 11.10 16.51 -12.61
CA PRO A 855 10.76 16.48 -11.20
C PRO A 855 9.36 17.10 -11.13
N VAL A 856 8.38 16.30 -10.71
CA VAL A 856 7.09 16.84 -10.30
C VAL A 856 7.42 17.67 -9.07
N THR A 857 7.74 18.93 -9.30
CA THR A 857 7.84 19.93 -8.25
C THR A 857 6.44 20.11 -7.71
N ASP A 858 6.11 19.35 -6.68
CA ASP A 858 4.84 19.39 -5.96
C ASP A 858 4.81 20.57 -4.96
N ASP A 859 5.28 21.73 -5.43
CA ASP A 859 5.31 22.99 -4.68
C ASP A 859 4.44 24.01 -5.42
N ASP A 860 3.15 23.70 -5.62
CA ASP A 860 2.18 24.73 -5.97
C ASP A 860 1.76 25.46 -4.68
N PRO A 861 2.18 26.72 -4.45
CA PRO A 861 1.78 27.49 -3.27
C PRO A 861 0.26 27.64 -3.13
N ARG A 862 -0.52 27.39 -4.20
CA ARG A 862 -1.99 27.34 -4.14
C ARG A 862 -2.50 26.20 -3.24
N GLN A 863 -1.77 25.09 -3.11
CA GLN A 863 -2.16 23.95 -2.25
C GLN A 863 -2.17 24.33 -0.75
N GLN A 864 -1.35 25.28 -0.31
CA GLN A 864 -1.32 25.76 1.08
C GLN A 864 -2.20 27.01 1.31
N VAL A 865 -2.32 27.88 0.30
CA VAL A 865 -3.05 29.15 0.41
C VAL A 865 -4.57 28.96 0.29
N ILE A 866 -5.04 28.06 -0.56
CA ILE A 866 -6.49 27.83 -0.77
C ILE A 866 -7.20 27.27 0.48
N PRO A 867 -6.68 26.29 1.24
CA PRO A 867 -7.34 25.80 2.46
C PRO A 867 -7.42 26.89 3.54
N ILE A 868 -6.36 27.68 3.72
CA ILE A 868 -6.33 28.81 4.65
C ILE A 868 -7.34 29.87 4.21
N ALA A 869 -7.41 30.18 2.91
CA ALA A 869 -8.36 31.12 2.36
C ALA A 869 -9.81 30.64 2.51
N LEU A 870 -10.11 29.37 2.22
CA LEU A 870 -11.44 28.76 2.39
C LEU A 870 -11.86 28.73 3.87
N CYS A 871 -10.96 28.36 4.78
CA CYS A 871 -11.19 28.43 6.22
C CYS A 871 -11.45 29.88 6.67
N ALA A 872 -10.64 30.84 6.22
CA ALA A 872 -10.83 32.25 6.53
C ALA A 872 -12.17 32.78 5.98
N TRP A 873 -12.55 32.37 4.77
CA TRP A 873 -13.81 32.74 4.13
C TRP A 873 -15.02 32.16 4.88
N PHE A 874 -14.94 30.91 5.33
CA PHE A 874 -15.97 30.29 6.17
C PHE A 874 -16.05 30.93 7.56
N VAL A 875 -14.91 31.25 8.20
CA VAL A 875 -14.90 31.98 9.48
C VAL A 875 -15.53 33.36 9.32
N ALA A 876 -15.23 34.07 8.23
CA ALA A 876 -15.84 35.35 7.90
C ALA A 876 -17.35 35.20 7.61
N GLY A 877 -17.74 34.21 6.81
CA GLY A 877 -19.14 33.90 6.48
C GLY A 877 -19.97 33.53 7.71
N ALA A 878 -19.42 32.69 8.59
CA ALA A 878 -20.03 32.33 9.87
C ALA A 878 -20.17 33.55 10.79
N ALA A 879 -19.15 34.42 10.88
CA ALA A 879 -19.22 35.67 11.64
C ALA A 879 -20.29 36.63 11.08
N VAL A 880 -20.44 36.71 9.76
CA VAL A 880 -21.48 37.51 9.08
C VAL A 880 -22.88 36.93 9.31
N ALA A 881 -23.03 35.61 9.23
CA ALA A 881 -24.30 34.94 9.53
C ALA A 881 -24.70 35.10 11.01
N LEU A 882 -23.72 35.00 11.92
CA LEU A 882 -23.92 35.19 13.37
C LEU A 882 -24.34 36.64 13.69
N THR A 883 -23.69 37.63 13.06
CA THR A 883 -24.04 39.06 13.22
C THR A 883 -25.42 39.38 12.65
N ARG A 884 -25.77 38.86 11.47
CA ARG A 884 -27.10 39.02 10.87
C ARG A 884 -28.20 38.35 11.72
N TYR A 885 -27.94 37.15 12.26
CA TYR A 885 -28.87 36.44 13.13
C TYR A 885 -29.14 37.22 14.43
N GLN A 886 -28.10 37.77 15.06
CA GLN A 886 -28.25 38.51 16.33
C GLN A 886 -28.88 39.90 16.15
N ARG A 887 -28.61 40.60 15.03
CA ARG A 887 -29.35 41.85 14.70
C ARG A 887 -30.85 41.64 14.54
N ARG A 888 -31.28 40.43 14.14
CA ARG A 888 -32.69 40.02 14.06
C ARG A 888 -33.29 39.53 15.39
N GLN A 889 -32.52 39.45 16.47
CA GLN A 889 -32.99 39.08 17.81
C GLN A 889 -33.00 40.26 18.79
N GLY A 890 -32.24 41.32 18.50
CA GLY A 890 -32.29 42.60 19.23
C GLY A 890 -33.35 43.58 18.71
N ARG A 891 -34.14 43.16 17.72
CA ARG A 891 -35.45 43.70 17.36
C ARG A 891 -36.46 42.62 17.72
#